data_AF-A0A949MAW7-F1
#
_entry.id   AF-A0A949MAW7-F1
#
_cell.length_a   1.000
_cell.length_b   1.000
_cell.length_c   1.000
_cell.angle_alpha   90.00
_cell.angle_beta   90.00
_cell.angle_gamma   90.00
#
_symmetry.space_group_name_H-M   'P 1'
#
loop_
_entity.id
_entity.type
_entity.pdbx_description
1 polymer ?
#
loop_
_entity_poly.entity_id
_entity_poly.type
_entity_poly.pdbx_seq_one_letter_code
_entity_poly.pdbx_strand_id
1 'polypeptide(L)'
;MKKNLFAAGMGLALSLATVLPASAAEQVLASHVVSLIAGLKSTGQLPAGQTLKLAIGLPLKNQTALDGFLQQVYDPSSPAYHHFLTPAEFTAAFGPSQADYQKVIQFAKTNGLAISGTYSNRLLLDVTGNVLNVEKAFHVILRTYQHPTEHRQFFAPDRNPTVDSSIPIFHVSGLNNYALPRPLLLKSPASAPQGGSYFGSYIGSDFRNAYAPGVTLTGSGQSVGLLQFDSGFYQSDITAYETQAGISTSIPIVPILLDGYNGGPGIANDEVSLDIEMVISMAPGISTVYVFEGDNTDDILNAMAQQSQIKQLSASWSYPIDAETEQIFKQFAAQGQSFFNASGDYDAWVGPIYTPLDDPYITIVGGTTLTTAADKSWQSETVWNWGNEYGSAYDGIGSGGGISTTYSIPSWQTNVNFTASGGSSTMRNIPDVALTADNVAVFFGGGASGVFGGTSAATPLWAGFMALVNEQAVASGKPSMGFINPALYGLLQSPNYTSDFHDITTGNNEWSQSPNRFVAVPGYDLCTGLGTPNGTNLINALVTVAATHVSAPLPPYGSSLSALDGGNPNGAWGLFIQDDQVLDSGNVANGWILNLATATPVGFAADNALSMSVSTNSIILGGAVNYFVGVTNWGPSSATNVFVYDSLPSQATLLSSNLSQGSLETGLLLTWNVGNLAVNSGALLTLTVQPGQIGAATNSATVTAFTPDPNPADDAASASVIVAIGAPPQIATNSVVVSNGKFQFNVINQPGLTNVIEAATNLSTGPWLPVYTNVGSFTYTNIISPGAPDQFFRDRVGP
;
A
#
# COMPACT_ATOMS: atom_id res chain seq x y z
N MET A 1 -74.83 -56.75 14.83
CA MET A 1 -73.69 -56.32 15.68
C MET A 1 -72.77 -55.45 14.83
N LYS A 2 -72.53 -54.22 15.28
CA LYS A 2 -71.66 -53.22 14.65
C LYS A 2 -70.18 -53.58 14.88
N LYS A 3 -69.30 -53.27 13.93
CA LYS A 3 -68.08 -52.47 14.18
C LYS A 3 -67.38 -52.07 12.86
N ASN A 4 -67.21 -50.75 12.73
CA ASN A 4 -66.39 -50.03 11.75
C ASN A 4 -64.88 -50.18 12.07
N LEU A 5 -64.04 -49.84 11.09
CA LEU A 5 -62.75 -49.10 11.13
C LEU A 5 -61.92 -49.56 9.89
N PHE A 6 -61.09 -48.79 9.19
CA PHE A 6 -60.89 -47.35 8.96
C PHE A 6 -59.82 -47.32 7.83
N ALA A 7 -60.00 -46.52 6.77
CA ALA A 7 -58.96 -46.35 5.75
C ALA A 7 -57.97 -45.26 6.20
N ALA A 8 -56.66 -45.55 6.11
CA ALA A 8 -55.60 -44.56 6.27
C ALA A 8 -54.88 -44.37 4.93
N GLY A 9 -55.11 -43.21 4.29
CA GLY A 9 -54.31 -42.75 3.17
C GLY A 9 -53.02 -42.11 3.67
N MET A 10 -51.89 -42.55 3.13
CA MET A 10 -50.61 -41.86 3.27
C MET A 10 -50.38 -41.03 2.00
N GLY A 11 -50.54 -39.72 2.12
CA GLY A 11 -50.11 -38.76 1.10
C GLY A 11 -48.59 -38.64 1.12
N LEU A 12 -47.96 -38.82 -0.04
CA LEU A 12 -46.56 -38.44 -0.25
C LEU A 12 -46.49 -36.92 -0.37
N ALA A 13 -45.91 -36.25 0.63
CA ALA A 13 -45.51 -34.85 0.53
C ALA A 13 -44.23 -34.77 -0.32
N LEU A 14 -44.30 -34.09 -1.48
CA LEU A 14 -43.11 -33.64 -2.20
C LEU A 14 -42.48 -32.51 -1.39
N SER A 15 -41.37 -32.79 -0.71
CA SER A 15 -40.45 -31.77 -0.22
C SER A 15 -39.61 -31.26 -1.40
N LEU A 16 -39.91 -30.06 -1.90
CA LEU A 16 -38.95 -29.31 -2.70
C LEU A 16 -37.78 -28.92 -1.78
N ALA A 17 -36.67 -29.64 -1.87
CA ALA A 17 -35.41 -29.20 -1.30
C ALA A 17 -34.89 -28.04 -2.16
N THR A 18 -35.07 -26.82 -1.68
CA THR A 18 -34.33 -25.65 -2.18
C THR A 18 -32.85 -25.89 -1.89
N VAL A 19 -32.07 -26.17 -2.94
CA VAL A 19 -30.60 -26.11 -2.87
C VAL A 19 -30.25 -24.64 -2.64
N LEU A 20 -29.96 -24.28 -1.39
CA LEU A 20 -29.37 -22.99 -1.06
C LEU A 20 -27.97 -22.96 -1.69
N PRO A 21 -27.62 -21.92 -2.46
CA PRO A 21 -26.24 -21.78 -2.93
C PRO A 21 -25.32 -21.72 -1.70
N ALA A 22 -24.22 -22.48 -1.74
CA ALA A 22 -23.15 -22.36 -0.76
C ALA A 22 -22.73 -20.88 -0.72
N SER A 23 -22.73 -20.27 0.47
CA SER A 23 -22.31 -18.87 0.57
C SER A 23 -20.86 -18.77 0.11
N ALA A 24 -20.58 -17.86 -0.81
CA ALA A 24 -19.21 -17.58 -1.19
C ALA A 24 -18.39 -17.19 0.04
N ALA A 25 -17.12 -17.56 0.09
CA ALA A 25 -16.24 -17.12 1.16
C ALA A 25 -16.15 -15.58 1.10
N GLU A 26 -16.48 -14.91 2.19
CA GLU A 26 -16.41 -13.44 2.28
C GLU A 26 -14.99 -13.00 2.66
N GLN A 27 -14.54 -11.90 2.07
CA GLN A 27 -13.36 -11.15 2.51
C GLN A 27 -13.81 -9.90 3.26
N VAL A 28 -13.07 -9.55 4.31
CA VAL A 28 -13.27 -8.31 5.09
C VAL A 28 -12.32 -7.25 4.55
N LEU A 29 -12.85 -6.11 4.13
CA LEU A 29 -12.05 -4.96 3.72
C LEU A 29 -11.64 -4.19 4.98
N ALA A 30 -10.43 -4.46 5.47
CA ALA A 30 -9.90 -3.88 6.70
C ALA A 30 -9.65 -2.36 6.57
N SER A 31 -9.19 -1.74 7.66
CA SER A 31 -8.73 -0.33 7.69
C SER A 31 -9.77 0.75 7.39
N HIS A 32 -11.06 0.46 7.53
CA HIS A 32 -12.09 1.50 7.60
C HIS A 32 -12.15 2.06 9.03
N VAL A 33 -12.76 3.25 9.23
CA VAL A 33 -12.77 4.02 10.50
C VAL A 33 -13.46 3.35 11.71
N VAL A 34 -13.68 2.04 11.66
CA VAL A 34 -14.32 1.19 12.67
C VAL A 34 -13.61 1.26 14.02
N SER A 35 -12.27 1.35 14.03
CA SER A 35 -11.48 1.53 15.25
C SER A 35 -11.70 2.92 15.88
N LEU A 36 -11.90 3.96 15.07
CA LEU A 36 -12.10 5.35 15.52
C LEU A 36 -13.50 5.57 16.09
N ILE A 37 -14.50 4.81 15.63
CA ILE A 37 -15.85 4.82 16.20
C ILE A 37 -16.01 3.89 17.40
N ALA A 38 -14.97 3.13 17.77
CA ALA A 38 -14.99 2.24 18.93
C ALA A 38 -15.18 3.08 20.21
N GLY A 39 -16.38 3.02 20.79
CA GLY A 39 -16.77 3.80 21.97
C GLY A 39 -17.62 5.04 21.67
N LEU A 40 -17.83 5.41 20.41
CA LEU A 40 -18.78 6.44 20.04
C LEU A 40 -20.21 5.89 19.97
N LYS A 41 -21.18 6.68 20.43
CA LYS A 41 -22.60 6.35 20.32
C LYS A 41 -23.17 6.92 19.02
N SER A 42 -23.77 6.05 18.21
CA SER A 42 -24.49 6.46 17.00
C SER A 42 -25.65 7.41 17.34
N THR A 43 -25.74 8.52 16.60
CA THR A 43 -26.82 9.52 16.68
C THR A 43 -28.01 9.18 15.79
N GLY A 44 -27.81 8.30 14.80
CA GLY A 44 -28.80 7.90 13.81
C GLY A 44 -28.22 7.00 12.72
N GLN A 45 -29.07 6.66 11.75
CA GLN A 45 -28.65 6.03 10.49
C GLN A 45 -28.63 7.09 9.39
N LEU A 46 -27.70 6.92 8.44
CA LEU A 46 -27.66 7.78 7.27
C LEU A 46 -28.92 7.53 6.41
N PRO A 47 -29.57 8.58 5.86
CA PRO A 47 -30.82 8.39 5.11
C PRO A 47 -30.65 7.45 3.91
N ALA A 48 -31.47 6.39 3.84
CA ALA A 48 -31.38 5.34 2.81
C ALA A 48 -31.40 5.85 1.35
N GLY A 49 -32.07 6.98 1.10
CA GLY A 49 -32.15 7.61 -0.22
C GLY A 49 -31.03 8.61 -0.54
N GLN A 50 -30.16 8.94 0.43
CA GLN A 50 -29.01 9.82 0.19
C GLN A 50 -28.06 9.15 -0.81
N THR A 51 -27.58 9.91 -1.80
CA THR A 51 -26.60 9.41 -2.77
C THR A 51 -25.19 9.65 -2.25
N LEU A 52 -24.35 8.63 -2.38
CA LEU A 52 -22.92 8.67 -2.10
C LEU A 52 -22.13 8.52 -3.40
N LYS A 53 -20.99 9.19 -3.47
CA LYS A 53 -19.93 8.96 -4.45
C LYS A 53 -18.85 8.14 -3.76
N LEU A 54 -18.41 7.06 -4.39
CA LEU A 54 -17.43 6.13 -3.84
C LEU A 54 -16.38 5.83 -4.92
N ALA A 55 -15.13 5.67 -4.51
CA ALA A 55 -14.09 5.05 -5.33
C ALA A 55 -13.84 3.64 -4.82
N ILE A 56 -13.98 2.65 -5.70
CA ILE A 56 -13.68 1.25 -5.39
C ILE A 56 -12.25 0.96 -5.84
N GLY A 57 -11.35 0.75 -4.88
CA GLY A 57 -9.95 0.41 -5.09
C GLY A 57 -9.73 -1.08 -5.37
N LEU A 58 -8.83 -1.39 -6.31
CA LEU A 58 -8.44 -2.74 -6.69
C LEU A 58 -6.97 -3.00 -6.35
N PRO A 59 -6.61 -4.21 -5.90
CA PRO A 59 -5.25 -4.47 -5.43
C PRO A 59 -4.25 -4.56 -6.59
N LEU A 60 -3.08 -3.95 -6.41
CA LEU A 60 -1.90 -4.18 -7.22
C LEU A 60 -1.50 -5.66 -7.18
N LYS A 61 -1.03 -6.15 -8.32
CA LYS A 61 -0.42 -7.48 -8.47
C LYS A 61 1.07 -7.40 -8.12
N ASN A 62 1.62 -8.51 -7.66
CA ASN A 62 3.07 -8.69 -7.48
C ASN A 62 3.74 -7.60 -6.63
N GLN A 63 3.16 -7.25 -5.47
CA GLN A 63 3.66 -6.16 -4.62
C GLN A 63 5.16 -6.30 -4.27
N THR A 64 5.64 -7.51 -3.98
CA THR A 64 7.06 -7.77 -3.74
C THR A 64 7.95 -7.41 -4.94
N ALA A 65 7.48 -7.63 -6.16
CA ALA A 65 8.22 -7.25 -7.36
C ALA A 65 8.19 -5.73 -7.60
N LEU A 66 7.10 -5.06 -7.24
CA LEU A 66 7.03 -3.60 -7.26
C LEU A 66 8.00 -2.98 -6.26
N ASP A 67 8.02 -3.48 -5.01
CA ASP A 67 8.95 -2.98 -3.99
C ASP A 67 10.41 -3.18 -4.41
N GLY A 68 10.74 -4.35 -4.99
CA GLY A 68 12.07 -4.61 -5.57
C GLY A 68 12.41 -3.68 -6.75
N PHE A 69 11.44 -3.38 -7.63
CA PHE A 69 11.62 -2.42 -8.71
C PHE A 69 11.86 -1.01 -8.18
N LEU A 70 11.10 -0.56 -7.19
CA LEU A 70 11.25 0.77 -6.57
C LEU A 70 12.64 0.92 -5.92
N GLN A 71 13.16 -0.13 -5.28
CA GLN A 71 14.54 -0.11 -4.79
C GLN A 71 15.54 0.05 -5.95
N GLN A 72 15.37 -0.71 -7.03
CA GLN A 72 16.28 -0.71 -8.16
C GLN A 72 16.23 0.58 -9.01
N VAL A 73 15.08 1.23 -9.14
CA VAL A 73 14.94 2.44 -9.98
C VAL A 73 15.56 3.67 -9.32
N TYR A 74 15.76 3.64 -8.00
CA TYR A 74 16.41 4.69 -7.21
C TYR A 74 17.81 4.31 -6.69
N ASP A 75 18.32 3.14 -7.03
CA ASP A 75 19.69 2.71 -6.73
C ASP A 75 20.62 3.05 -7.91
N PRO A 76 21.59 3.98 -7.77
CA PRO A 76 22.45 4.39 -8.88
C PRO A 76 23.45 3.34 -9.36
N SER A 77 23.61 2.25 -8.61
CA SER A 77 24.38 1.08 -9.05
C SER A 77 23.55 0.10 -9.90
N SER A 78 22.23 0.25 -9.88
CA SER A 78 21.30 -0.61 -10.61
C SER A 78 21.26 -0.25 -12.10
N PRO A 79 21.24 -1.24 -13.00
CA PRO A 79 20.94 -1.01 -14.42
C PRO A 79 19.54 -0.44 -14.67
N ALA A 80 18.63 -0.53 -13.70
CA ALA A 80 17.29 0.05 -13.77
C ALA A 80 17.23 1.49 -13.24
N TYR A 81 18.35 2.08 -12.80
CA TYR A 81 18.39 3.42 -12.24
C TYR A 81 17.76 4.44 -13.20
N HIS A 82 16.73 5.14 -12.71
CA HIS A 82 15.94 6.11 -13.46
C HIS A 82 15.30 5.59 -14.77
N HIS A 83 15.19 4.28 -14.94
CA HIS A 83 14.38 3.66 -15.99
C HIS A 83 12.93 3.55 -15.51
N PHE A 84 12.27 4.70 -15.36
CA PHE A 84 10.89 4.80 -14.89
C PHE A 84 9.90 4.21 -15.89
N LEU A 85 8.77 3.76 -15.36
CA LEU A 85 7.67 3.21 -16.14
C LEU A 85 6.74 4.32 -16.63
N THR A 86 6.21 4.16 -17.83
CA THR A 86 5.00 4.86 -18.24
C THR A 86 3.78 4.31 -17.48
N PRO A 87 2.66 5.06 -17.40
CA PRO A 87 1.42 4.53 -16.80
C PRO A 87 0.96 3.22 -17.43
N ALA A 88 1.14 3.05 -18.75
CA ALA A 88 0.78 1.82 -19.44
C ALA A 88 1.69 0.64 -19.04
N GLU A 89 2.99 0.86 -18.91
CA GLU A 89 3.94 -0.17 -18.46
C GLU A 89 3.72 -0.56 -17.00
N PHE A 90 3.52 0.42 -16.11
CA PHE A 90 3.14 0.16 -14.72
C PHE A 90 1.86 -0.66 -14.64
N THR A 91 0.84 -0.27 -15.41
CA THR A 91 -0.46 -0.96 -15.47
C THR A 91 -0.33 -2.40 -15.99
N ALA A 92 0.55 -2.64 -16.95
CA ALA A 92 0.80 -3.97 -17.47
C ALA A 92 1.51 -4.86 -16.43
N ALA A 93 2.55 -4.33 -15.78
CA ALA A 93 3.38 -5.06 -14.83
C ALA A 93 2.69 -5.31 -13.49
N PHE A 94 2.10 -4.26 -12.91
CA PHE A 94 1.62 -4.24 -11.53
C PHE A 94 0.12 -3.94 -11.41
N GLY A 95 -0.46 -3.22 -12.36
CA GLY A 95 -1.88 -2.87 -12.34
C GLY A 95 -2.84 -4.07 -12.38
N PRO A 96 -4.07 -3.95 -11.85
CA PRO A 96 -5.09 -5.00 -11.89
C PRO A 96 -5.32 -5.56 -13.29
N SER A 97 -5.71 -6.84 -13.39
CA SER A 97 -5.99 -7.45 -14.69
C SER A 97 -7.28 -6.89 -15.29
N GLN A 98 -7.40 -6.88 -16.63
CA GLN A 98 -8.65 -6.47 -17.28
C GLN A 98 -9.84 -7.33 -16.82
N ALA A 99 -9.61 -8.64 -16.63
CA ALA A 99 -10.66 -9.56 -16.18
C ALA A 99 -11.15 -9.21 -14.77
N ASP A 100 -10.23 -8.88 -13.86
CA ASP A 100 -10.54 -8.48 -12.49
C ASP A 100 -11.28 -7.16 -12.44
N TYR A 101 -10.86 -6.17 -13.23
CA TYR A 101 -11.57 -4.91 -13.36
C TYR A 101 -13.01 -5.09 -13.87
N GLN A 102 -13.22 -6.00 -14.83
CA GLN A 102 -14.56 -6.34 -15.31
C GLN A 102 -15.43 -7.03 -14.25
N LYS A 103 -14.84 -7.85 -13.36
CA LYS A 103 -15.59 -8.44 -12.23
C LYS A 103 -16.09 -7.34 -11.29
N VAL A 104 -15.27 -6.35 -10.96
CA VAL A 104 -15.66 -5.24 -10.08
C VAL A 104 -16.73 -4.36 -10.74
N ILE A 105 -16.62 -4.08 -12.04
CA ILE A 105 -17.67 -3.42 -12.84
C ILE A 105 -18.99 -4.20 -12.78
N GLN A 106 -18.95 -5.53 -12.91
CA GLN A 106 -20.15 -6.36 -12.85
C GLN A 106 -20.74 -6.42 -11.44
N PHE A 107 -19.89 -6.45 -10.41
CA PHE A 107 -20.30 -6.36 -9.01
C PHE A 107 -21.04 -5.05 -8.74
N ALA A 108 -20.51 -3.91 -9.17
CA ALA A 108 -21.15 -2.60 -9.01
C ALA A 108 -22.53 -2.57 -9.65
N LYS A 109 -22.64 -3.01 -10.92
CA LYS A 109 -23.92 -3.08 -11.65
C LYS A 109 -24.94 -3.99 -10.97
N THR A 110 -24.51 -5.16 -10.49
CA THR A 110 -25.39 -6.15 -9.85
C THR A 110 -25.95 -5.64 -8.51
N ASN A 111 -25.19 -4.78 -7.84
CA ASN A 111 -25.61 -4.15 -6.59
C ASN A 111 -26.31 -2.79 -6.78
N GLY A 112 -26.60 -2.38 -8.02
CA GLY A 112 -27.33 -1.14 -8.30
C GLY A 112 -26.49 0.12 -8.03
N LEU A 113 -25.17 0.01 -8.12
CA LEU A 113 -24.23 1.13 -8.12
C LEU A 113 -23.99 1.56 -9.57
N ALA A 114 -24.17 2.84 -9.86
CA ALA A 114 -23.99 3.42 -11.18
C ALA A 114 -22.54 3.85 -11.37
N ILE A 115 -21.88 3.35 -12.42
CA ILE A 115 -20.49 3.70 -12.72
C ILE A 115 -20.42 5.16 -13.16
N SER A 116 -19.61 5.95 -12.46
CA SER A 116 -19.35 7.37 -12.75
C SER A 116 -18.00 7.60 -13.40
N GLY A 117 -17.03 6.70 -13.24
CA GLY A 117 -15.67 6.84 -13.77
C GLY A 117 -14.99 5.49 -13.98
N THR A 118 -14.16 5.39 -15.02
CA THR A 118 -13.30 4.21 -15.27
C THR A 118 -11.91 4.66 -15.70
N TYR A 119 -10.88 3.96 -15.23
CA TYR A 119 -9.50 4.39 -15.39
C TYR A 119 -8.63 3.37 -16.11
N SER A 120 -7.65 3.88 -16.87
CA SER A 120 -6.80 3.04 -17.73
C SER A 120 -5.85 2.14 -16.94
N ASN A 121 -5.40 2.60 -15.76
CA ASN A 121 -4.58 1.81 -14.82
C ASN A 121 -5.37 0.77 -14.03
N ARG A 122 -6.71 0.86 -14.06
CA ARG A 122 -7.64 -0.09 -13.43
C ARG A 122 -7.49 -0.20 -11.90
N LEU A 123 -6.87 0.79 -11.26
CA LEU A 123 -6.77 0.87 -9.81
C LEU A 123 -8.10 1.29 -9.16
N LEU A 124 -8.81 2.22 -9.79
CA LEU A 124 -10.08 2.73 -9.28
C LEU A 124 -11.26 2.41 -10.20
N LEU A 125 -12.43 2.26 -9.60
CA LEU A 125 -13.73 2.31 -10.27
C LEU A 125 -14.66 3.24 -9.48
N ASP A 126 -15.04 4.36 -10.08
CA ASP A 126 -15.91 5.31 -9.39
C ASP A 126 -17.36 4.92 -9.62
N VAL A 127 -18.11 4.98 -8.53
CA VAL A 127 -19.51 4.65 -8.52
C VAL A 127 -20.32 5.66 -7.73
N THR A 128 -21.59 5.78 -8.10
CA THR A 128 -22.61 6.49 -7.36
C THR A 128 -23.71 5.53 -6.96
N GLY A 129 -24.19 5.63 -5.73
CA GLY A 129 -25.24 4.76 -5.21
C GLY A 129 -26.00 5.41 -4.08
N ASN A 130 -27.28 5.08 -3.93
CA ASN A 130 -27.98 5.45 -2.70
C ASN A 130 -27.48 4.60 -1.53
N VAL A 131 -27.60 5.13 -0.31
CA VAL A 131 -27.15 4.46 0.92
C VAL A 131 -27.67 3.03 1.02
N LEU A 132 -28.93 2.77 0.65
CA LEU A 132 -29.51 1.41 0.69
C LEU A 132 -28.74 0.41 -0.19
N ASN A 133 -28.37 0.82 -1.41
CA ASN A 133 -27.61 -0.02 -2.32
C ASN A 133 -26.17 -0.20 -1.84
N VAL A 134 -25.56 0.85 -1.28
CA VAL A 134 -24.20 0.81 -0.71
C VAL A 134 -24.14 -0.15 0.48
N GLU A 135 -25.04 0.00 1.45
CA GLU A 135 -25.17 -0.88 2.61
C GLU A 135 -25.35 -2.35 2.21
N LYS A 136 -26.18 -2.59 1.19
CA LYS A 136 -26.39 -3.94 0.63
C LYS A 136 -25.14 -4.48 -0.05
N ALA A 137 -24.45 -3.67 -0.87
CA ALA A 137 -23.30 -4.10 -1.65
C ALA A 137 -22.12 -4.54 -0.77
N PHE A 138 -21.94 -3.83 0.35
CA PHE A 138 -20.76 -3.93 1.21
C PHE A 138 -21.06 -4.55 2.59
N HIS A 139 -22.30 -5.00 2.81
CA HIS A 139 -22.78 -5.62 4.05
C HIS A 139 -22.51 -4.77 5.31
N VAL A 140 -22.74 -3.45 5.21
CA VAL A 140 -22.58 -2.49 6.31
C VAL A 140 -23.87 -1.76 6.62
N ILE A 141 -23.94 -1.09 7.76
CA ILE A 141 -24.94 -0.05 8.04
C ILE A 141 -24.21 1.27 8.23
N LEU A 142 -24.53 2.28 7.41
CA LEU A 142 -23.96 3.62 7.54
C LEU A 142 -24.69 4.38 8.64
N ARG A 143 -23.94 4.75 9.67
CA ARG A 143 -24.44 5.42 10.86
C ARG A 143 -23.87 6.81 10.96
N THR A 144 -24.63 7.71 11.57
CA THR A 144 -24.15 9.04 11.95
C THR A 144 -23.66 9.03 13.38
N TYR A 145 -22.63 9.84 13.64
CA TYR A 145 -21.96 9.98 14.92
C TYR A 145 -21.62 11.46 15.16
N GLN A 146 -21.52 11.85 16.42
CA GLN A 146 -20.95 13.16 16.78
C GLN A 146 -19.42 13.07 16.73
N HIS A 147 -18.76 13.99 16.04
CA HIS A 147 -17.29 14.02 16.02
C HIS A 147 -16.75 14.34 17.42
N PRO A 148 -15.71 13.63 17.91
CA PRO A 148 -15.22 13.78 19.28
C PRO A 148 -14.60 15.17 19.56
N THR A 149 -14.02 15.80 18.54
CA THR A 149 -13.29 17.07 18.68
C THR A 149 -13.87 18.21 17.83
N GLU A 150 -14.82 17.93 16.93
CA GLU A 150 -15.35 18.92 16.00
C GLU A 150 -16.86 19.11 16.21
N HIS A 151 -17.34 20.34 15.98
CA HIS A 151 -18.76 20.68 16.11
C HIS A 151 -19.59 20.25 14.89
N ARG A 152 -19.45 18.99 14.46
CA ARG A 152 -20.22 18.41 13.35
C ARG A 152 -20.55 16.94 13.61
N GLN A 153 -21.53 16.43 12.86
CA GLN A 153 -21.72 15.00 12.72
C GLN A 153 -20.92 14.47 11.53
N PHE A 154 -20.53 13.21 11.60
CA PHE A 154 -19.93 12.46 10.51
C PHE A 154 -20.67 11.14 10.33
N PHE A 155 -20.55 10.53 9.16
CA PHE A 155 -21.03 9.17 8.91
C PHE A 155 -19.86 8.20 8.73
N ALA A 156 -20.11 6.94 9.10
CA ALA A 156 -19.16 5.86 8.98
C ALA A 156 -19.90 4.50 8.95
N PRO A 157 -19.28 3.44 8.40
CA PRO A 157 -19.85 2.11 8.47
C PRO A 157 -19.75 1.56 9.91
N ASP A 158 -20.78 0.83 10.34
CA ASP A 158 -20.84 0.24 11.68
C ASP A 158 -19.85 -0.92 11.91
N ARG A 159 -19.25 -1.42 10.84
CA ARG A 159 -18.27 -2.51 10.79
C ARG A 159 -17.42 -2.37 9.52
N ASN A 160 -16.37 -3.19 9.40
CA ASN A 160 -15.60 -3.25 8.17
C ASN A 160 -16.47 -3.85 7.06
N PRO A 161 -16.48 -3.26 5.85
CA PRO A 161 -17.16 -3.82 4.69
C PRO A 161 -16.76 -5.27 4.41
N THR A 162 -17.71 -6.06 3.90
CA THR A 162 -17.41 -7.40 3.37
C THR A 162 -17.91 -7.54 1.95
N VAL A 163 -17.16 -8.30 1.14
CA VAL A 163 -17.51 -8.67 -0.23
C VAL A 163 -17.16 -10.14 -0.47
N ASP A 164 -17.68 -10.73 -1.53
CA ASP A 164 -17.26 -12.06 -1.98
C ASP A 164 -15.75 -12.06 -2.29
N SER A 165 -15.00 -13.04 -1.78
CA SER A 165 -13.55 -13.19 -1.95
C SER A 165 -13.10 -13.35 -3.41
N SER A 166 -14.00 -13.72 -4.32
CA SER A 166 -13.73 -13.80 -5.76
C SER A 166 -13.74 -12.43 -6.47
N ILE A 167 -14.25 -11.39 -5.81
CA ILE A 167 -14.33 -10.03 -6.32
C ILE A 167 -13.10 -9.24 -5.83
N PRO A 168 -12.19 -8.80 -6.72
CA PRO A 168 -10.91 -8.22 -6.34
C PRO A 168 -11.06 -6.75 -5.94
N ILE A 169 -11.76 -6.49 -4.85
CA ILE A 169 -11.87 -5.18 -4.21
C ILE A 169 -10.94 -5.16 -3.02
N PHE A 170 -10.15 -4.10 -2.93
CA PHE A 170 -9.16 -3.90 -1.89
C PHE A 170 -9.60 -2.87 -0.85
N HIS A 171 -10.13 -1.73 -1.31
CA HIS A 171 -10.63 -0.65 -0.46
C HIS A 171 -11.86 0.03 -1.08
N VAL A 172 -12.64 0.76 -0.28
CA VAL A 172 -13.79 1.55 -0.75
C VAL A 172 -13.80 2.92 -0.07
N SER A 173 -13.32 3.92 -0.79
CA SER A 173 -13.23 5.31 -0.35
C SER A 173 -14.61 5.97 -0.42
N GLY A 174 -14.86 6.94 0.45
CA GLY A 174 -16.15 7.64 0.57
C GLY A 174 -17.21 6.94 1.44
N LEU A 175 -16.91 5.79 2.05
CA LEU A 175 -17.79 5.14 3.03
C LEU A 175 -17.88 5.87 4.37
N ASN A 176 -17.00 6.84 4.61
CA ASN A 176 -17.03 7.70 5.78
C ASN A 176 -16.56 9.11 5.43
N ASN A 177 -16.86 10.07 6.31
CA ASN A 177 -16.31 11.41 6.26
C ASN A 177 -15.77 11.84 7.63
N TYR A 178 -15.11 10.91 8.33
CA TYR A 178 -14.56 11.17 9.66
C TYR A 178 -13.49 12.25 9.60
N ALA A 179 -12.47 12.08 8.75
CA ALA A 179 -11.47 13.11 8.50
C ALA A 179 -11.92 13.96 7.29
N LEU A 180 -11.73 15.27 7.39
CA LEU A 180 -11.93 16.19 6.28
C LEU A 180 -10.58 16.81 5.92
N PRO A 181 -10.32 17.05 4.62
CA PRO A 181 -9.14 17.78 4.20
C PRO A 181 -9.07 19.16 4.86
N ARG A 182 -7.86 19.61 5.22
CA ARG A 182 -7.61 20.93 5.78
C ARG A 182 -6.39 21.57 5.11
N PRO A 183 -6.49 22.84 4.67
CA PRO A 183 -5.33 23.55 4.15
C PRO A 183 -4.38 23.86 5.31
N LEU A 184 -3.07 23.81 5.07
CA LEU A 184 -2.02 24.08 6.06
C LEU A 184 -1.51 25.52 5.93
N LEU A 185 -2.50 26.42 5.94
CA LEU A 185 -2.38 27.86 5.72
C LEU A 185 -2.80 28.65 6.95
N LEU A 186 -1.98 29.63 7.31
CA LEU A 186 -2.27 30.54 8.40
C LEU A 186 -2.06 31.99 8.00
N LYS A 187 -2.95 32.87 8.44
CA LYS A 187 -2.76 34.32 8.27
C LYS A 187 -1.66 34.79 9.22
N SER A 188 -0.65 35.46 8.65
CA SER A 188 0.49 35.94 9.42
C SER A 188 0.07 36.99 10.46
N PRO A 189 0.73 37.02 11.62
CA PRO A 189 0.64 38.12 12.57
C PRO A 189 1.09 39.44 11.92
N ALA A 190 0.48 40.56 12.33
CA ALA A 190 0.81 41.89 11.80
C ALA A 190 2.26 42.35 12.05
N SER A 191 3.01 41.65 12.91
CA SER A 191 4.39 41.93 13.32
C SER A 191 5.44 41.05 12.62
N ALA A 192 5.09 40.36 11.53
CA ALA A 192 6.01 39.45 10.84
C ALA A 192 7.31 40.13 10.37
N PRO A 193 8.44 39.40 10.29
CA PRO A 193 9.74 39.95 9.92
C PRO A 193 9.68 40.76 8.62
N GLN A 194 10.15 42.00 8.63
CA GLN A 194 10.16 42.81 7.42
C GLN A 194 11.44 42.54 6.62
N GLY A 195 11.30 41.79 5.52
CA GLY A 195 12.43 41.37 4.70
C GLY A 195 12.12 41.30 3.21
N GLY A 196 10.86 41.13 2.82
CA GLY A 196 10.47 40.97 1.42
C GLY A 196 10.15 42.27 0.67
N SER A 197 9.85 42.12 -0.61
CA SER A 197 9.68 43.21 -1.57
C SER A 197 8.26 43.77 -1.63
N TYR A 198 7.26 43.10 -1.04
CA TYR A 198 5.88 43.57 -1.00
C TYR A 198 5.48 44.01 0.41
N PHE A 199 5.63 45.31 0.70
CA PHE A 199 5.35 45.89 2.03
C PHE A 199 6.07 45.18 3.20
N GLY A 200 7.24 44.58 2.93
CA GLY A 200 8.02 43.81 3.91
C GLY A 200 7.79 42.30 3.85
N SER A 201 6.80 41.83 3.08
CA SER A 201 6.51 40.40 2.85
C SER A 201 7.12 39.88 1.57
N TYR A 202 7.49 38.59 1.57
CA TYR A 202 8.18 37.93 0.48
C TYR A 202 7.25 37.68 -0.70
N ILE A 203 7.73 38.00 -1.90
CA ILE A 203 6.98 37.81 -3.15
C ILE A 203 7.93 37.48 -4.32
N GLY A 204 7.47 36.65 -5.26
CA GLY A 204 8.11 36.50 -6.56
C GLY A 204 9.60 36.17 -6.49
N SER A 205 10.44 37.05 -7.06
CA SER A 205 11.89 36.86 -7.13
C SER A 205 12.59 36.78 -5.77
N ASP A 206 11.97 37.23 -4.67
CA ASP A 206 12.57 37.15 -3.33
C ASP A 206 12.95 35.71 -2.98
N PHE A 207 12.07 34.75 -3.27
CA PHE A 207 12.32 33.33 -3.00
C PHE A 207 13.49 32.79 -3.83
N ARG A 208 13.59 33.19 -5.10
CA ARG A 208 14.72 32.79 -5.96
C ARG A 208 16.03 33.42 -5.52
N ASN A 209 16.00 34.67 -5.08
CA ASN A 209 17.20 35.35 -4.59
C ASN A 209 17.72 34.68 -3.30
N ALA A 210 16.83 34.16 -2.46
CA ALA A 210 17.22 33.39 -1.28
C ALA A 210 17.70 31.97 -1.63
N TYR A 211 16.90 31.21 -2.37
CA TYR A 211 17.07 29.75 -2.47
C TYR A 211 17.61 29.25 -3.82
N ALA A 212 17.67 30.12 -4.82
CA ALA A 212 18.21 29.82 -6.14
C ALA A 212 19.14 30.94 -6.66
N PRO A 213 20.07 31.47 -5.83
CA PRO A 213 20.90 32.61 -6.22
C PRO A 213 21.76 32.26 -7.44
N GLY A 214 21.70 33.12 -8.46
CA GLY A 214 22.44 32.95 -9.71
C GLY A 214 21.96 31.81 -10.61
N VAL A 215 20.89 31.09 -10.24
CA VAL A 215 20.30 30.02 -11.08
C VAL A 215 19.60 30.64 -12.28
N THR A 216 20.05 30.27 -13.49
CA THR A 216 19.47 30.73 -14.76
C THR A 216 18.25 29.90 -15.21
N LEU A 217 18.06 28.72 -14.61
CA LEU A 217 16.94 27.82 -14.89
C LEU A 217 15.63 28.45 -14.42
N THR A 218 14.56 28.26 -15.17
CA THR A 218 13.25 28.90 -14.89
C THR A 218 12.13 27.90 -14.68
N GLY A 219 12.41 26.60 -14.73
CA GLY A 219 11.42 25.52 -14.81
C GLY A 219 10.98 25.25 -16.25
N SER A 220 11.76 25.70 -17.24
CA SER A 220 11.36 25.63 -18.65
C SER A 220 11.14 24.19 -19.10
N GLY A 221 10.06 23.96 -19.83
CA GLY A 221 9.64 22.63 -20.28
C GLY A 221 9.10 21.71 -19.19
N GLN A 222 9.01 22.16 -17.93
CA GLN A 222 8.44 21.40 -16.82
C GLN A 222 6.99 21.80 -16.54
N SER A 223 6.30 21.01 -15.74
CA SER A 223 4.94 21.28 -15.25
C SER A 223 4.78 20.74 -13.84
N VAL A 224 4.04 21.49 -13.01
CA VAL A 224 3.72 21.11 -11.63
C VAL A 224 2.23 20.79 -11.53
N GLY A 225 1.90 19.75 -10.78
CA GLY A 225 0.52 19.40 -10.42
C GLY A 225 0.24 19.73 -8.97
N LEU A 226 -0.83 20.46 -8.71
CA LEU A 226 -1.29 20.84 -7.37
C LEU A 226 -2.54 20.05 -7.03
N LEU A 227 -2.53 19.34 -5.89
CA LEU A 227 -3.71 18.70 -5.33
C LEU A 227 -4.50 19.72 -4.51
N GLN A 228 -5.78 19.89 -4.82
CA GLN A 228 -6.68 20.84 -4.15
C GLN A 228 -8.01 20.20 -3.77
N PHE A 229 -8.44 20.44 -2.52
CA PHE A 229 -9.77 20.04 -2.01
C PHE A 229 -10.74 21.22 -1.90
N ASP A 230 -10.42 22.35 -2.55
CA ASP A 230 -11.34 23.47 -2.71
C ASP A 230 -11.54 23.78 -4.18
N SER A 231 -12.67 24.38 -4.50
CA SER A 231 -13.01 24.65 -5.89
C SER A 231 -12.29 25.91 -6.35
N GLY A 232 -11.48 25.84 -7.41
CA GLY A 232 -11.01 26.99 -8.18
C GLY A 232 -10.21 28.12 -7.49
N PHE A 233 -9.84 29.07 -8.33
CA PHE A 233 -9.16 30.32 -7.99
C PHE A 233 -9.65 31.42 -8.93
N TYR A 234 -9.35 32.69 -8.63
CA TYR A 234 -9.60 33.78 -9.58
C TYR A 234 -8.36 34.00 -10.44
N GLN A 235 -8.47 33.79 -11.76
CA GLN A 235 -7.38 34.08 -12.69
C GLN A 235 -6.90 35.54 -12.61
N SER A 236 -7.77 36.47 -12.21
CA SER A 236 -7.41 37.87 -11.98
C SER A 236 -6.39 38.04 -10.86
N ASP A 237 -6.45 37.19 -9.83
CA ASP A 237 -5.55 37.27 -8.68
C ASP A 237 -4.16 36.79 -9.08
N ILE A 238 -4.07 35.67 -9.79
CA ILE A 238 -2.81 35.17 -10.36
C ILE A 238 -2.19 36.19 -11.32
N THR A 239 -3.01 36.83 -12.17
CA THR A 239 -2.53 37.90 -13.08
C THR A 239 -2.01 39.11 -12.31
N ALA A 240 -2.69 39.48 -11.21
CA ALA A 240 -2.25 40.58 -10.35
C ALA A 240 -0.95 40.23 -9.62
N TYR A 241 -0.82 38.99 -9.14
CA TYR A 241 0.41 38.47 -8.56
C TYR A 241 1.55 38.52 -9.55
N GLU A 242 1.39 37.95 -10.76
CA GLU A 242 2.41 37.96 -11.81
C GLU A 242 2.91 39.39 -12.09
N THR A 243 1.98 40.34 -12.19
CA THR A 243 2.29 41.75 -12.39
C THR A 243 3.10 42.33 -11.23
N GLN A 244 2.69 42.07 -9.99
CA GLN A 244 3.34 42.60 -8.79
C GLN A 244 4.69 41.94 -8.51
N ALA A 245 4.82 40.65 -8.81
CA ALA A 245 6.03 39.84 -8.68
C ALA A 245 7.05 40.08 -9.81
N GLY A 246 6.67 40.83 -10.85
CA GLY A 246 7.54 41.08 -12.01
C GLY A 246 7.71 39.87 -12.94
N ILE A 247 6.77 38.92 -12.90
CA ILE A 247 6.73 37.76 -13.79
C ILE A 247 6.18 38.25 -15.14
N SER A 248 7.07 38.34 -16.13
CA SER A 248 6.78 39.00 -17.42
C SER A 248 5.99 38.14 -18.42
N THR A 249 5.88 36.84 -18.17
CA THR A 249 5.14 35.89 -19.02
C THR A 249 4.01 35.31 -18.20
N SER A 250 2.78 35.44 -18.69
CA SER A 250 1.64 34.83 -18.02
C SER A 250 1.73 33.31 -18.14
N ILE A 251 1.68 32.63 -17.00
CA ILE A 251 1.87 31.19 -16.89
C ILE A 251 0.51 30.50 -17.06
N PRO A 252 0.39 29.51 -17.95
CA PRO A 252 -0.84 28.75 -18.10
C PRO A 252 -1.20 27.99 -16.82
N ILE A 253 -2.39 28.27 -16.28
CA ILE A 253 -2.99 27.52 -15.18
C ILE A 253 -4.15 26.69 -15.74
N VAL A 254 -4.10 25.37 -15.53
CA VAL A 254 -5.07 24.42 -16.11
C VAL A 254 -5.77 23.63 -15.00
N PRO A 255 -7.03 23.94 -14.68
CA PRO A 255 -7.82 23.12 -13.78
C PRO A 255 -8.13 21.74 -14.39
N ILE A 256 -7.94 20.69 -13.59
CA ILE A 256 -8.38 19.31 -13.84
C ILE A 256 -9.49 19.01 -12.84
N LEU A 257 -10.72 19.06 -13.33
CA LEU A 257 -11.92 19.02 -12.49
C LEU A 257 -12.41 17.59 -12.32
N LEU A 258 -12.48 17.15 -11.07
CA LEU A 258 -12.91 15.82 -10.65
C LEU A 258 -14.16 15.95 -9.79
N ASP A 259 -14.87 14.85 -9.55
CA ASP A 259 -15.98 14.76 -8.59
C ASP A 259 -17.11 15.77 -8.77
N GLY A 260 -17.27 16.34 -9.96
CA GLY A 260 -18.30 17.35 -10.25
C GLY A 260 -17.91 18.78 -9.85
N TYR A 261 -16.63 19.03 -9.58
CA TYR A 261 -16.08 20.39 -9.48
C TYR A 261 -16.23 21.14 -10.80
N ASN A 262 -16.32 22.46 -10.70
CA ASN A 262 -16.59 23.34 -11.84
C ASN A 262 -15.49 24.39 -12.08
N GLY A 263 -14.42 24.38 -11.28
CA GLY A 263 -13.32 25.34 -11.36
C GLY A 263 -13.65 26.74 -10.84
N GLY A 264 -14.83 26.94 -10.25
CA GLY A 264 -15.21 28.22 -9.65
C GLY A 264 -14.62 28.36 -8.24
N PRO A 265 -14.16 29.56 -7.83
CA PRO A 265 -13.47 29.78 -6.56
C PRO A 265 -14.36 29.51 -5.33
N GLY A 266 -13.81 28.73 -4.40
CA GLY A 266 -14.43 28.22 -3.20
C GLY A 266 -14.00 29.00 -1.96
N ILE A 267 -14.12 28.38 -0.79
CA ILE A 267 -13.91 29.07 0.50
C ILE A 267 -12.46 29.17 0.93
N ALA A 268 -11.60 28.30 0.40
CA ALA A 268 -10.17 28.21 0.64
C ALA A 268 -9.37 28.58 -0.64
N ASN A 269 -9.93 29.46 -1.49
CA ASN A 269 -9.26 29.94 -2.70
C ASN A 269 -7.96 30.70 -2.39
N ASP A 270 -7.75 31.13 -1.15
CA ASP A 270 -6.47 31.67 -0.66
C ASP A 270 -5.37 30.61 -0.65
N GLU A 271 -5.68 29.37 -0.28
CA GLU A 271 -4.74 28.24 -0.38
C GLU A 271 -4.43 27.88 -1.83
N VAL A 272 -5.48 27.76 -2.65
CA VAL A 272 -5.30 27.44 -4.08
C VAL A 272 -4.44 28.50 -4.76
N SER A 273 -4.66 29.78 -4.43
CA SER A 273 -3.86 30.88 -4.99
C SER A 273 -2.44 30.87 -4.46
N LEU A 274 -2.22 30.69 -3.16
CA LEU A 274 -0.88 30.55 -2.56
C LEU A 274 -0.08 29.46 -3.29
N ASP A 275 -0.64 28.27 -3.47
CA ASP A 275 0.07 27.15 -4.08
C ASP A 275 0.51 27.46 -5.51
N ILE A 276 -0.37 28.08 -6.31
CA ILE A 276 -0.04 28.54 -7.67
C ILE A 276 1.07 29.58 -7.61
N GLU A 277 0.92 30.60 -6.77
CA GLU A 277 1.82 31.75 -6.66
C GLU A 277 3.24 31.35 -6.22
N MET A 278 3.34 30.38 -5.31
CA MET A 278 4.62 29.85 -4.85
C MET A 278 5.34 29.05 -5.93
N VAL A 279 4.62 28.21 -6.69
CA VAL A 279 5.21 27.48 -7.82
C VAL A 279 5.78 28.46 -8.85
N ILE A 280 4.98 29.45 -9.28
CA ILE A 280 5.41 30.40 -10.32
C ILE A 280 6.49 31.35 -9.84
N SER A 281 6.58 31.61 -8.54
CA SER A 281 7.66 32.41 -7.96
C SER A 281 9.01 31.70 -8.03
N MET A 282 9.05 30.41 -7.70
CA MET A 282 10.28 29.62 -7.79
C MET A 282 10.63 29.28 -9.26
N ALA A 283 9.61 28.94 -10.06
CA ALA A 283 9.73 28.51 -11.46
C ALA A 283 8.95 29.44 -12.42
N PRO A 284 9.44 30.68 -12.66
CA PRO A 284 8.74 31.70 -13.45
C PRO A 284 8.68 31.44 -14.96
N GLY A 285 9.34 30.38 -15.44
CA GLY A 285 9.27 29.93 -16.83
C GLY A 285 8.68 28.52 -16.96
N ILE A 286 7.96 28.05 -15.94
CA ILE A 286 7.24 26.78 -15.98
C ILE A 286 6.22 26.78 -17.12
N SER A 287 6.04 25.64 -17.79
CA SER A 287 5.18 25.57 -18.97
C SER A 287 3.69 25.60 -18.61
N THR A 288 3.32 24.89 -17.55
CA THR A 288 1.92 24.81 -17.07
C THR A 288 1.91 24.47 -15.59
N VAL A 289 0.99 25.08 -14.84
CA VAL A 289 0.56 24.60 -13.52
C VAL A 289 -0.80 23.93 -13.67
N TYR A 290 -0.90 22.66 -13.30
CA TYR A 290 -2.14 21.90 -13.31
C TYR A 290 -2.74 21.90 -11.90
N VAL A 291 -4.02 22.24 -11.78
CA VAL A 291 -4.72 22.31 -10.49
C VAL A 291 -5.76 21.20 -10.47
N PHE A 292 -5.51 20.13 -9.72
CA PHE A 292 -6.42 18.99 -9.62
C PHE A 292 -7.40 19.24 -8.48
N GLU A 293 -8.66 19.43 -8.82
CA GLU A 293 -9.72 19.81 -7.88
C GLU A 293 -10.73 18.67 -7.73
N GLY A 294 -10.94 18.19 -6.51
CA GLY A 294 -11.89 17.11 -6.22
C GLY A 294 -12.22 17.00 -4.73
N ASP A 295 -13.14 16.10 -4.40
CA ASP A 295 -13.51 15.80 -3.00
C ASP A 295 -12.86 14.51 -2.51
N ASN A 296 -12.54 13.59 -3.42
CA ASN A 296 -12.00 12.27 -3.08
C ASN A 296 -10.49 12.21 -3.33
N THR A 297 -9.74 11.95 -2.26
CA THR A 297 -8.28 11.83 -2.28
C THR A 297 -7.79 10.89 -3.38
N ASP A 298 -8.35 9.68 -3.46
CA ASP A 298 -7.86 8.67 -4.39
C ASP A 298 -8.15 9.05 -5.84
N ASP A 299 -9.30 9.68 -6.11
CA ASP A 299 -9.66 10.13 -7.46
C ASP A 299 -8.68 11.21 -7.95
N ILE A 300 -8.33 12.16 -7.07
CA ILE A 300 -7.35 13.21 -7.37
C ILE A 300 -5.96 12.61 -7.61
N LEU A 301 -5.45 11.81 -6.67
CA LEU A 301 -4.13 11.22 -6.78
C LEU A 301 -4.02 10.30 -7.99
N ASN A 302 -5.06 9.50 -8.27
CA ASN A 302 -5.11 8.63 -9.42
C ASN A 302 -5.11 9.43 -10.73
N ALA A 303 -5.86 10.54 -10.80
CA ALA A 303 -5.82 11.44 -11.95
C ALA A 303 -4.42 12.03 -12.15
N MET A 304 -3.73 12.45 -11.08
CA MET A 304 -2.34 12.92 -11.13
C MET A 304 -1.40 11.81 -11.63
N ALA A 305 -1.63 10.55 -11.25
CA ALA A 305 -0.79 9.42 -11.65
C ALA A 305 -0.94 9.09 -13.14
N GLN A 306 -2.07 9.41 -13.75
CA GLN A 306 -2.26 9.27 -15.19
C GLN A 306 -1.52 10.36 -15.99
N GLN A 307 -1.21 11.51 -15.37
CA GLN A 307 -0.54 12.64 -16.03
C GLN A 307 0.99 12.50 -16.01
N SER A 308 1.49 11.50 -16.74
CA SER A 308 2.92 11.15 -16.74
C SER A 308 3.88 12.27 -17.17
N GLN A 309 3.38 13.31 -17.84
CA GLN A 309 4.16 14.51 -18.19
C GLN A 309 4.46 15.42 -16.99
N ILE A 310 3.67 15.32 -15.90
CA ILE A 310 3.85 16.12 -14.70
C ILE A 310 4.77 15.35 -13.77
N LYS A 311 5.98 15.87 -13.53
CA LYS A 311 7.02 15.16 -12.77
C LYS A 311 7.21 15.66 -11.34
N GLN A 312 6.60 16.79 -10.99
CA GLN A 312 6.61 17.36 -9.65
C GLN A 312 5.17 17.64 -9.23
N LEU A 313 4.76 17.07 -8.12
CA LEU A 313 3.41 17.13 -7.58
C LEU A 313 3.48 17.75 -6.17
N SER A 314 2.51 18.57 -5.80
CA SER A 314 2.47 19.25 -4.51
C SER A 314 1.08 19.15 -3.90
N ALA A 315 1.02 18.98 -2.58
CA ALA A 315 -0.20 19.05 -1.79
C ALA A 315 0.06 19.78 -0.48
N SER A 316 -0.65 20.89 -0.28
CA SER A 316 -0.52 21.75 0.89
C SER A 316 -1.64 21.47 1.92
N TRP A 317 -2.12 20.23 1.94
CA TRP A 317 -3.28 19.80 2.72
C TRP A 317 -2.91 18.67 3.68
N SER A 318 -3.60 18.60 4.82
CA SER A 318 -3.79 17.34 5.55
C SER A 318 -5.08 16.69 5.09
N TYR A 319 -5.07 15.38 4.83
CA TYR A 319 -6.21 14.66 4.30
C TYR A 319 -6.14 13.16 4.65
N PRO A 320 -7.28 12.46 4.70
CA PRO A 320 -7.27 11.01 4.92
C PRO A 320 -6.53 10.32 3.79
N ILE A 321 -5.69 9.35 4.16
CA ILE A 321 -5.17 8.33 3.26
C ILE A 321 -5.68 6.96 3.69
N ASP A 322 -5.68 6.05 2.74
CA ASP A 322 -5.96 4.65 2.98
C ASP A 322 -5.00 3.77 2.17
N ALA A 323 -5.28 2.47 2.16
CA ALA A 323 -4.41 1.52 1.50
C ALA A 323 -4.39 1.70 -0.04
N GLU A 324 -5.41 2.29 -0.65
CA GLU A 324 -5.41 2.63 -2.08
C GLU A 324 -4.50 3.82 -2.36
N THR A 325 -4.57 4.86 -1.53
CA THR A 325 -3.68 6.03 -1.59
C THR A 325 -2.20 5.61 -1.62
N GLU A 326 -1.81 4.68 -0.75
CA GLU A 326 -0.46 4.11 -0.65
C GLU A 326 0.00 3.44 -1.96
N GLN A 327 -0.90 2.73 -2.64
CA GLN A 327 -0.61 2.11 -3.93
C GLN A 327 -0.36 3.18 -5.01
N ILE A 328 -1.07 4.31 -4.94
CA ILE A 328 -0.91 5.42 -5.87
C ILE A 328 0.42 6.17 -5.60
N PHE A 329 0.84 6.37 -4.35
CA PHE A 329 2.15 6.94 -4.05
C PHE A 329 3.30 6.07 -4.59
N LYS A 330 3.20 4.75 -4.45
CA LYS A 330 4.15 3.82 -5.10
C LYS A 330 4.11 3.93 -6.62
N GLN A 331 2.94 4.16 -7.23
CA GLN A 331 2.82 4.41 -8.66
C GLN A 331 3.55 5.70 -9.07
N PHE A 332 3.43 6.80 -8.32
CA PHE A 332 4.21 8.02 -8.58
C PHE A 332 5.71 7.75 -8.61
N ALA A 333 6.21 7.05 -7.58
CA ALA A 333 7.62 6.67 -7.50
C ALA A 333 8.05 5.77 -8.68
N ALA A 334 7.22 4.81 -9.11
CA ALA A 334 7.54 3.96 -10.26
C ALA A 334 7.59 4.73 -11.59
N GLN A 335 6.87 5.85 -11.69
CA GLN A 335 6.73 6.68 -12.89
C GLN A 335 7.66 7.90 -12.92
N GLY A 336 8.54 8.02 -11.92
CA GLY A 336 9.47 9.13 -11.79
C GLY A 336 8.80 10.46 -11.50
N GLN A 337 7.69 10.45 -10.76
CA GLN A 337 7.02 11.64 -10.23
C GLN A 337 7.40 11.84 -8.76
N SER A 338 7.82 13.05 -8.40
CA SER A 338 8.05 13.45 -7.00
C SER A 338 6.75 14.03 -6.44
N PHE A 339 6.35 13.63 -5.23
CA PHE A 339 5.19 14.19 -4.53
C PHE A 339 5.64 14.87 -3.24
N PHE A 340 5.40 16.18 -3.13
CA PHE A 340 5.73 17.00 -1.98
C PHE A 340 4.47 17.27 -1.17
N ASN A 341 4.53 17.08 0.15
CA ASN A 341 3.42 17.39 1.05
C ASN A 341 3.89 18.25 2.21
N ALA A 342 3.07 19.23 2.60
CA ALA A 342 3.32 20.04 3.78
C ALA A 342 3.40 19.18 5.05
N SER A 343 4.32 19.52 5.97
CA SER A 343 4.57 18.78 7.22
C SER A 343 3.62 19.14 8.36
N GLY A 344 2.82 20.19 8.17
CA GLY A 344 1.81 20.65 9.10
C GLY A 344 2.23 21.92 9.83
N ASP A 345 1.24 22.59 10.41
CA ASP A 345 1.41 23.88 11.09
C ASP A 345 1.19 23.76 12.60
N TYR A 346 1.55 22.61 13.16
CA TYR A 346 1.17 22.19 14.51
C TYR A 346 2.38 21.98 15.43
N ASP A 347 3.54 22.56 15.09
CA ASP A 347 4.79 22.36 15.83
C ASP A 347 5.13 20.85 15.97
N ALA A 348 5.84 20.46 17.03
CA ALA A 348 6.23 19.07 17.28
C ALA A 348 5.04 18.14 17.52
N TRP A 349 4.98 17.07 16.73
CA TRP A 349 4.01 15.98 16.91
C TRP A 349 4.36 15.13 18.14
N VAL A 350 3.45 15.10 19.12
CA VAL A 350 3.66 14.36 20.37
C VAL A 350 3.17 12.91 20.37
N GLY A 351 2.31 12.57 19.40
CA GLY A 351 1.68 11.27 19.22
C GLY A 351 1.54 10.96 17.73
N PRO A 352 0.46 10.27 17.30
CA PRO A 352 0.23 10.00 15.89
C PRO A 352 0.24 11.28 15.06
N ILE A 353 0.97 11.23 13.96
CA ILE A 353 1.05 12.29 12.97
C ILE A 353 -0.21 12.21 12.10
N TYR A 354 -0.76 13.36 11.71
CA TYR A 354 -1.90 13.39 10.80
C TYR A 354 -1.49 12.87 9.42
N THR A 355 -2.40 12.20 8.72
CA THR A 355 -2.14 11.72 7.37
C THR A 355 -2.29 12.86 6.35
N PRO A 356 -1.55 12.81 5.23
CA PRO A 356 -0.48 11.85 4.88
C PRO A 356 0.91 12.21 5.44
N LEU A 357 0.99 13.08 6.46
CA LEU A 357 2.20 13.87 6.74
C LEU A 357 3.38 13.03 7.23
N ASP A 358 3.21 11.72 7.43
CA ASP A 358 4.27 10.76 7.76
C ASP A 358 4.44 9.59 6.76
N ASP A 359 3.82 9.62 5.58
CA ASP A 359 3.98 8.59 4.54
C ASP A 359 5.41 8.55 3.92
N PRO A 360 6.04 7.37 3.78
CA PRO A 360 7.43 7.26 3.32
C PRO A 360 7.64 7.53 1.83
N TYR A 361 6.62 7.41 0.98
CA TYR A 361 6.75 7.59 -0.48
C TYR A 361 6.50 9.02 -0.96
N ILE A 362 6.35 9.96 -0.03
CA ILE A 362 6.23 11.39 -0.32
C ILE A 362 7.31 12.19 0.44
N THR A 363 7.71 13.30 -0.14
CA THR A 363 8.67 14.23 0.47
C THR A 363 7.92 15.21 1.37
N ILE A 364 8.18 15.17 2.67
CA ILE A 364 7.53 16.02 3.66
C ILE A 364 8.31 17.32 3.82
N VAL A 365 7.62 18.45 3.64
CA VAL A 365 8.22 19.78 3.60
C VAL A 365 7.83 20.60 4.83
N GLY A 366 8.83 20.89 5.67
CA GLY A 366 8.72 21.75 6.84
C GLY A 366 8.92 23.23 6.55
N GLY A 367 8.90 24.01 7.63
CA GLY A 367 8.87 25.47 7.60
C GLY A 367 10.04 26.15 8.31
N THR A 368 10.52 27.24 7.74
CA THR A 368 11.53 28.14 8.34
C THR A 368 11.04 29.58 8.41
N THR A 369 11.59 30.36 9.35
CA THR A 369 11.50 31.82 9.35
C THR A 369 12.73 32.38 8.64
N LEU A 370 12.53 32.92 7.43
CA LEU A 370 13.60 33.44 6.58
C LEU A 370 13.95 34.89 6.93
N THR A 371 15.25 35.15 7.05
CA THR A 371 15.81 36.50 7.04
C THR A 371 16.69 36.68 5.81
N THR A 372 16.47 37.77 5.09
CA THR A 372 17.22 38.12 3.87
C THR A 372 18.03 39.40 4.06
N ALA A 373 19.10 39.53 3.27
CA ALA A 373 19.84 40.77 3.13
C ALA A 373 19.05 41.81 2.33
N ALA A 374 19.58 43.03 2.20
CA ALA A 374 18.91 44.13 1.50
C ALA A 374 18.63 43.82 0.01
N ASP A 375 19.49 43.02 -0.63
CA ASP A 375 19.36 42.53 -2.01
C ASP A 375 18.52 41.25 -2.13
N LYS A 376 17.87 40.83 -1.03
CA LYS A 376 17.04 39.63 -0.92
C LYS A 376 17.81 38.32 -0.99
N SER A 377 19.13 38.34 -0.93
CA SER A 377 19.90 37.12 -0.76
C SER A 377 19.60 36.49 0.60
N TRP A 378 19.71 35.17 0.69
CA TRP A 378 19.63 34.46 1.96
C TRP A 378 20.68 35.01 2.94
N GLN A 379 20.27 35.25 4.20
CA GLN A 379 21.17 35.69 5.27
C GLN A 379 21.19 34.68 6.42
N SER A 380 20.02 34.27 6.89
CA SER A 380 19.86 33.27 7.94
C SER A 380 18.44 32.74 7.98
N GLU A 381 18.29 31.53 8.52
CA GLU A 381 16.99 30.91 8.81
C GLU A 381 16.98 30.32 10.22
N THR A 382 15.82 30.37 10.85
CA THR A 382 15.51 29.63 12.09
C THR A 382 14.31 28.74 11.85
N VAL A 383 14.10 27.77 12.75
CA VAL A 383 12.84 27.00 12.76
C VAL A 383 11.66 27.96 12.84
N TRP A 384 10.63 27.71 12.03
CA TRP A 384 9.37 28.45 12.10
C TRP A 384 8.58 28.01 13.33
N ASN A 385 8.39 28.91 14.30
CA ASN A 385 7.58 28.70 15.50
C ASN A 385 7.04 30.04 16.03
N TRP A 386 5.76 30.29 15.81
CA TRP A 386 5.10 31.54 16.18
C TRP A 386 4.83 31.64 17.68
N GLY A 387 4.72 30.52 18.40
CA GLY A 387 4.60 30.52 19.85
C GLY A 387 5.83 31.14 20.53
N ASN A 388 7.01 30.84 20.00
CA ASN A 388 8.27 31.44 20.44
C ASN A 388 8.41 32.90 20.01
N GLU A 389 7.99 33.24 18.80
CA GLU A 389 8.21 34.57 18.21
C GLU A 389 7.20 35.62 18.70
N TYR A 390 5.91 35.26 18.76
CA TYR A 390 4.80 36.18 19.04
C TYR A 390 4.08 35.87 20.36
N GLY A 391 4.51 34.83 21.08
CA GLY A 391 4.03 34.47 22.40
C GLY A 391 2.86 33.48 22.39
N SER A 392 2.36 33.18 23.59
CA SER A 392 1.46 32.05 23.87
C SER A 392 0.10 32.04 23.14
N ALA A 393 -0.27 33.14 22.46
CA ALA A 393 -1.46 33.17 21.62
C ALA A 393 -1.29 32.33 20.34
N TYR A 394 -0.05 32.04 19.97
CA TYR A 394 0.34 31.24 18.81
C TYR A 394 1.03 29.93 19.23
N ASP A 395 0.82 29.48 20.46
CA ASP A 395 1.36 28.21 20.95
C ASP A 395 0.82 27.02 20.13
N GLY A 396 1.72 26.15 19.67
CA GLY A 396 1.37 25.03 18.79
C GLY A 396 1.17 25.43 17.32
N ILE A 397 1.82 26.52 16.90
CA ILE A 397 1.83 27.01 15.51
C ILE A 397 3.27 27.16 15.04
N GLY A 398 3.66 26.28 14.13
CA GLY A 398 5.00 26.25 13.57
C GLY A 398 5.24 24.98 12.76
N SER A 399 6.50 24.78 12.37
CA SER A 399 6.91 23.68 11.49
C SER A 399 6.57 22.31 12.09
N GLY A 400 5.68 21.59 11.42
CA GLY A 400 5.31 20.23 11.77
C GLY A 400 6.51 19.29 11.66
N GLY A 401 6.77 18.50 12.71
CA GLY A 401 7.86 17.54 12.68
C GLY A 401 7.82 16.56 13.85
N GLY A 402 8.41 15.38 13.66
CA GLY A 402 8.28 14.29 14.61
C GLY A 402 8.56 12.90 14.06
N ILE A 403 8.20 11.91 14.86
CA ILE A 403 8.49 10.49 14.64
C ILE A 403 7.18 9.79 14.32
N SER A 404 7.12 9.10 13.18
CA SER A 404 5.96 8.31 12.79
C SER A 404 5.65 7.23 13.82
N THR A 405 4.36 7.03 14.09
CA THR A 405 3.85 5.88 14.85
C THR A 405 3.37 4.75 13.95
N THR A 406 3.40 4.96 12.63
CA THR A 406 2.78 4.12 11.62
C THR A 406 3.83 3.42 10.77
N TYR A 407 4.82 4.17 10.29
CA TYR A 407 5.81 3.68 9.33
C TYR A 407 7.17 3.45 10.00
N SER A 408 7.70 2.25 9.81
CA SER A 408 9.09 1.94 10.12
C SER A 408 10.04 2.84 9.33
N ILE A 409 11.25 3.00 9.84
CA ILE A 409 12.27 3.81 9.20
C ILE A 409 12.53 3.31 7.77
N PRO A 410 12.42 4.17 6.73
CA PRO A 410 12.74 3.76 5.37
C PRO A 410 14.25 3.61 5.19
N SER A 411 14.66 2.79 4.22
CA SER A 411 16.07 2.42 4.01
C SER A 411 17.00 3.62 3.86
N TRP A 412 16.55 4.69 3.20
CA TRP A 412 17.34 5.92 3.02
C TRP A 412 17.53 6.75 4.30
N GLN A 413 16.70 6.58 5.34
CA GLN A 413 16.88 7.23 6.64
C GLN A 413 17.72 6.40 7.63
N THR A 414 17.99 5.12 7.35
CA THR A 414 18.63 4.19 8.31
C THR A 414 20.04 4.59 8.77
N ASN A 415 20.79 5.33 7.95
CA ASN A 415 22.18 5.70 8.23
C ASN A 415 22.33 7.14 8.73
N VAL A 416 21.22 7.80 9.08
CA VAL A 416 21.24 9.12 9.69
C VAL A 416 21.46 8.99 11.19
N ASN A 417 22.38 9.79 11.74
CA ASN A 417 22.60 9.84 13.18
C ASN A 417 21.62 10.79 13.84
N PHE A 418 20.56 10.24 14.43
CA PHE A 418 19.51 11.02 15.10
C PHE A 418 19.80 11.36 16.57
N THR A 419 20.98 11.04 17.08
CA THR A 419 21.29 11.21 18.53
C THR A 419 21.13 12.66 18.97
N ALA A 420 21.58 13.61 18.15
CA ALA A 420 21.52 15.03 18.48
C ALA A 420 20.11 15.60 18.31
N SER A 421 19.37 15.15 17.29
CA SER A 421 18.03 15.65 16.97
C SER A 421 16.91 14.98 17.77
N GLY A 422 17.19 13.86 18.44
CA GLY A 422 16.19 13.10 19.21
C GLY A 422 15.24 12.27 18.35
N GLY A 423 15.59 12.03 17.08
CA GLY A 423 14.83 11.20 16.15
C GLY A 423 14.95 9.70 16.44
N SER A 424 14.12 8.92 15.77
CA SER A 424 14.09 7.46 15.87
C SER A 424 15.00 6.80 14.84
N SER A 425 15.73 5.76 15.24
CA SER A 425 16.46 4.88 14.33
C SER A 425 15.61 3.72 13.79
N THR A 426 14.34 3.60 14.21
CA THR A 426 13.46 2.47 13.85
C THR A 426 12.14 2.88 13.21
N MET A 427 11.75 4.16 13.35
CA MET A 427 10.54 4.74 12.78
C MET A 427 10.88 5.91 11.87
N ARG A 428 10.03 6.18 10.87
CA ARG A 428 10.22 7.31 9.95
C ARG A 428 10.27 8.63 10.71
N ASN A 429 11.22 9.50 10.38
CA ASN A 429 11.33 10.86 10.91
C ASN A 429 10.87 11.88 9.86
N ILE A 430 10.23 12.97 10.30
CA ILE A 430 9.80 14.09 9.44
C ILE A 430 10.18 15.44 10.08
N PRO A 431 10.26 16.54 9.29
CA PRO A 431 10.13 16.61 7.83
C PRO A 431 11.40 16.12 7.10
N ASP A 432 11.32 15.89 5.78
CA ASP A 432 12.49 15.55 4.97
C ASP A 432 13.32 16.80 4.62
N VAL A 433 12.66 17.91 4.26
CA VAL A 433 13.29 19.18 3.89
C VAL A 433 12.46 20.36 4.39
N ALA A 434 12.93 21.59 4.24
CA ALA A 434 12.15 22.78 4.59
C ALA A 434 12.35 23.93 3.60
N LEU A 435 11.43 24.90 3.62
CA LEU A 435 11.54 26.21 2.98
C LEU A 435 10.78 27.24 3.84
N THR A 436 10.84 28.52 3.49
CA THR A 436 10.14 29.53 4.29
C THR A 436 8.64 29.26 4.37
N ALA A 437 8.14 29.32 5.61
CA ALA A 437 6.74 29.15 5.97
C ALA A 437 6.20 30.39 6.69
N ASP A 438 6.84 31.55 6.53
CA ASP A 438 6.44 32.78 7.20
C ASP A 438 6.58 34.00 6.28
N ASN A 439 5.70 34.99 6.52
CA ASN A 439 5.73 36.31 5.88
C ASN A 439 5.64 36.29 4.33
N VAL A 440 4.73 35.48 3.79
CA VAL A 440 4.51 35.31 2.35
C VAL A 440 3.32 36.14 1.88
N ALA A 441 3.52 36.97 0.86
CA ALA A 441 2.43 37.74 0.24
C ALA A 441 1.62 36.86 -0.71
N VAL A 442 0.29 36.93 -0.62
CA VAL A 442 -0.65 36.15 -1.46
C VAL A 442 -1.76 37.04 -2.01
N PHE A 443 -2.13 36.84 -3.28
CA PHE A 443 -3.27 37.51 -3.91
C PHE A 443 -4.42 36.51 -4.06
N PHE A 444 -5.62 36.87 -3.62
CA PHE A 444 -6.74 35.94 -3.53
C PHE A 444 -8.10 36.65 -3.47
N GLY A 445 -9.20 35.87 -3.47
CA GLY A 445 -10.54 36.38 -3.21
C GLY A 445 -11.12 37.35 -4.24
N GLY A 446 -10.56 37.43 -5.45
CA GLY A 446 -11.04 38.28 -6.54
C GLY A 446 -10.64 39.74 -6.37
N GLY A 447 -9.40 40.00 -5.93
CA GLY A 447 -8.81 41.33 -5.79
C GLY A 447 -8.35 41.68 -4.38
N ALA A 448 -8.32 40.73 -3.45
CA ALA A 448 -7.70 40.91 -2.14
C ALA A 448 -6.22 40.49 -2.18
N SER A 449 -5.45 40.96 -1.20
CA SER A 449 -4.10 40.45 -0.92
C SER A 449 -3.90 40.34 0.59
N GLY A 450 -3.10 39.38 1.03
CA GLY A 450 -2.80 39.13 2.44
C GLY A 450 -1.38 38.64 2.65
N VAL A 451 -1.01 38.50 3.91
CA VAL A 451 0.28 37.92 4.32
C VAL A 451 -0.02 36.66 5.10
N PHE A 452 0.67 35.59 4.73
CA PHE A 452 0.43 34.25 5.20
C PHE A 452 1.74 33.56 5.60
N GLY A 453 1.60 32.56 6.45
CA GLY A 453 2.59 31.56 6.75
C GLY A 453 1.96 30.17 6.62
N GLY A 454 2.66 29.15 7.09
CA GLY A 454 2.25 27.77 6.89
C GLY A 454 3.24 27.01 6.03
N THR A 455 3.36 25.72 6.32
CA THR A 455 4.09 24.77 5.47
C THR A 455 3.46 24.65 4.08
N SER A 456 2.22 25.12 3.90
CA SER A 456 1.60 25.37 2.59
C SER A 456 2.37 26.34 1.70
N ALA A 457 3.15 27.29 2.24
CA ALA A 457 4.00 28.14 1.39
C ALA A 457 5.28 27.41 0.95
N ALA A 458 5.89 26.66 1.87
CA ALA A 458 7.17 25.97 1.65
C ALA A 458 7.06 24.83 0.61
N THR A 459 5.96 24.08 0.65
CA THR A 459 5.74 22.87 -0.18
C THR A 459 5.70 23.15 -1.69
N PRO A 460 4.85 24.06 -2.20
CA PRO A 460 4.82 24.43 -3.61
C PRO A 460 6.10 25.15 -4.07
N LEU A 461 6.79 25.87 -3.18
CA LEU A 461 8.13 26.39 -3.49
C LEU A 461 9.12 25.25 -3.76
N TRP A 462 9.08 24.17 -2.98
CA TRP A 462 9.90 22.96 -3.23
C TRP A 462 9.52 22.25 -4.53
N ALA A 463 8.23 22.14 -4.85
CA ALA A 463 7.79 21.59 -6.14
C ALA A 463 8.28 22.44 -7.33
N GLY A 464 8.27 23.77 -7.20
CA GLY A 464 8.86 24.69 -8.17
C GLY A 464 10.39 24.56 -8.25
N PHE A 465 11.08 24.36 -7.13
CA PHE A 465 12.52 24.10 -7.11
C PHE A 465 12.85 22.79 -7.83
N MET A 466 12.04 21.75 -7.62
CA MET A 466 12.15 20.48 -8.30
C MET A 466 11.93 20.58 -9.82
N ALA A 467 11.15 21.58 -10.28
CA ALA A 467 11.07 21.90 -11.70
C ALA A 467 12.41 22.45 -12.24
N LEU A 468 13.15 23.25 -11.46
CA LEU A 468 14.51 23.69 -11.84
C LEU A 468 15.46 22.49 -11.93
N VAL A 469 15.40 21.58 -10.96
CA VAL A 469 16.21 20.34 -10.95
C VAL A 469 15.93 19.50 -12.20
N ASN A 470 14.66 19.31 -12.56
CA ASN A 470 14.30 18.49 -13.71
C ASN A 470 14.57 19.18 -15.06
N GLU A 471 14.51 20.52 -15.14
CA GLU A 471 15.02 21.27 -16.28
C GLU A 471 16.53 20.98 -16.48
N GLN A 472 17.32 21.02 -15.41
CA GLN A 472 18.74 20.69 -15.45
C GLN A 472 18.99 19.21 -15.83
N ALA A 473 18.18 18.28 -15.32
CA ALA A 473 18.28 16.87 -15.66
C ALA A 473 18.08 16.66 -17.18
N VAL A 474 17.03 17.25 -17.75
CA VAL A 474 16.75 17.21 -19.19
C VAL A 474 17.88 17.85 -19.99
N ALA A 475 18.38 19.02 -19.57
CA ALA A 475 19.52 19.69 -20.22
C ALA A 475 20.80 18.84 -20.21
N SER A 476 20.95 17.98 -19.19
CA SER A 476 22.05 17.02 -19.05
C SER A 476 21.77 15.65 -19.72
N GLY A 477 20.67 15.52 -20.47
CA GLY A 477 20.30 14.27 -21.15
C GLY A 477 19.83 13.15 -20.20
N LYS A 478 19.40 13.51 -18.99
CA LYS A 478 18.86 12.58 -17.98
C LYS A 478 17.33 12.65 -17.93
N PRO A 479 16.65 11.56 -17.51
CA PRO A 479 15.21 11.61 -17.19
C PRO A 479 14.96 12.49 -15.95
N SER A 480 13.70 12.68 -15.57
CA SER A 480 13.35 13.32 -14.30
C SER A 480 13.97 12.57 -13.12
N MET A 481 14.19 13.24 -12.00
CA MET A 481 14.81 12.60 -10.83
C MET A 481 13.86 11.69 -10.04
N GLY A 482 12.55 11.79 -10.25
CA GLY A 482 11.55 10.97 -9.56
C GLY A 482 11.49 11.21 -8.05
N PHE A 483 11.07 10.20 -7.31
CA PHE A 483 11.00 10.22 -5.86
C PHE A 483 12.39 10.53 -5.26
N ILE A 484 12.49 11.70 -4.62
CA ILE A 484 13.77 12.35 -4.40
C ILE A 484 14.40 12.03 -3.04
N ASN A 485 13.64 11.46 -2.09
CA ASN A 485 14.13 11.21 -0.72
C ASN A 485 15.43 10.38 -0.71
N PRO A 486 15.57 9.26 -1.45
CA PRO A 486 16.83 8.52 -1.45
C PRO A 486 18.04 9.36 -1.86
N ALA A 487 17.87 10.26 -2.84
CA ALA A 487 18.93 11.16 -3.29
C ALA A 487 19.24 12.25 -2.25
N LEU A 488 18.22 12.87 -1.64
CA LEU A 488 18.37 13.87 -0.59
C LEU A 488 19.18 13.31 0.60
N TYR A 489 18.78 12.15 1.11
CA TYR A 489 19.48 11.52 2.24
C TYR A 489 20.86 10.99 1.86
N GLY A 490 21.10 10.65 0.59
CA GLY A 490 22.44 10.39 0.07
C GLY A 490 23.36 11.63 0.17
N LEU A 491 22.81 12.82 -0.09
CA LEU A 491 23.56 14.08 0.02
C LEU A 491 23.86 14.47 1.47
N LEU A 492 23.02 14.13 2.43
CA LEU A 492 23.32 14.34 3.85
C LEU A 492 24.62 13.64 4.30
N GLN A 493 24.96 12.52 3.66
CA GLN A 493 26.19 11.77 3.93
C GLN A 493 27.39 12.27 3.12
N SER A 494 27.17 13.21 2.19
CA SER A 494 28.20 13.79 1.35
C SER A 494 29.01 14.85 2.11
N PRO A 495 30.33 14.98 1.87
CA PRO A 495 31.10 16.10 2.42
C PRO A 495 30.62 17.47 1.92
N ASN A 496 29.78 17.52 0.88
CA ASN A 496 29.22 18.75 0.32
C ASN A 496 27.85 19.13 0.89
N TYR A 497 27.29 18.39 1.86
CA TYR A 497 25.97 18.65 2.43
C TYR A 497 25.73 20.14 2.74
N THR A 498 26.65 20.78 3.46
CA THR A 498 26.54 22.21 3.85
C THR A 498 26.70 23.20 2.70
N SER A 499 27.13 22.73 1.53
CA SER A 499 27.13 23.50 0.28
C SER A 499 25.85 23.29 -0.51
N ASP A 500 25.19 22.14 -0.36
CA ASP A 500 23.94 21.79 -1.04
C ASP A 500 22.71 22.31 -0.28
N PHE A 501 22.77 22.37 1.05
CA PHE A 501 21.69 22.87 1.90
C PHE A 501 22.14 24.04 2.75
N HIS A 502 21.22 24.98 3.01
CA HIS A 502 21.30 25.81 4.18
C HIS A 502 20.83 24.96 5.37
N ASP A 503 21.77 24.59 6.23
CA ASP A 503 21.53 23.78 7.43
C ASP A 503 20.97 24.66 8.55
N ILE A 504 19.75 24.39 9.02
CA ILE A 504 19.10 25.20 10.05
C ILE A 504 19.47 24.60 11.39
N THR A 505 20.22 25.34 12.20
CA THR A 505 20.73 24.84 13.48
C THR A 505 20.24 25.66 14.68
N THR A 506 19.24 26.53 14.46
CA THR A 506 18.75 27.48 15.46
C THR A 506 17.22 27.48 15.49
N GLY A 507 16.67 27.40 16.70
CA GLY A 507 15.22 27.36 16.93
C GLY A 507 14.74 25.95 17.32
N ASN A 508 13.43 25.83 17.47
CA ASN A 508 12.75 24.60 17.84
C ASN A 508 11.28 24.68 17.40
N ASN A 509 10.62 23.53 17.26
CA ASN A 509 9.17 23.44 17.10
C ASN A 509 8.52 22.96 18.42
N GLU A 510 9.00 23.45 19.57
CA GLU A 510 8.41 23.12 20.85
C GLU A 510 7.16 23.96 21.12
N TRP A 511 6.20 23.37 21.81
CA TRP A 511 4.99 24.04 22.29
C TRP A 511 4.57 23.48 23.65
N SER A 512 3.52 24.02 24.26
CA SER A 512 3.13 23.70 25.64
C SER A 512 2.90 22.20 25.94
N GLN A 513 2.58 21.39 24.93
CA GLN A 513 2.41 19.93 25.07
C GLN A 513 3.67 19.11 24.77
N SER A 514 4.74 19.74 24.26
CA SER A 514 5.98 19.09 23.84
C SER A 514 7.25 19.81 24.32
N PRO A 515 7.34 20.27 25.59
CA PRO A 515 8.46 21.09 26.03
C PRO A 515 9.79 20.33 25.92
N ASN A 516 10.83 20.95 25.38
CA ASN A 516 12.16 20.38 25.17
C ASN A 516 12.19 19.12 24.29
N ARG A 517 11.28 19.00 23.30
CA ARG A 517 11.16 17.77 22.51
C ARG A 517 12.10 17.75 21.30
N PHE A 518 11.96 18.69 20.37
CA PHE A 518 12.78 18.73 19.16
C PHE A 518 13.34 20.13 18.97
N VAL A 519 14.65 20.19 18.76
CA VAL A 519 15.42 21.42 18.53
C VAL A 519 16.19 21.27 17.22
N ALA A 520 16.44 22.38 16.54
CA ALA A 520 17.29 22.38 15.36
C ALA A 520 18.75 22.09 15.74
N VAL A 521 19.42 21.24 14.97
CA VAL A 521 20.80 20.79 15.22
C VAL A 521 21.56 20.68 13.90
N PRO A 522 22.91 20.70 13.91
CA PRO A 522 23.68 20.47 12.69
C PRO A 522 23.33 19.15 12.02
N GLY A 523 23.06 19.18 10.71
CA GLY A 523 22.61 18.04 9.93
C GLY A 523 21.09 17.86 9.98
N TYR A 524 20.63 16.61 10.07
CA TYR A 524 19.19 16.35 10.08
C TYR A 524 18.56 16.63 11.45
N ASP A 525 17.43 17.35 11.44
CA ASP A 525 16.57 17.54 12.61
C ASP A 525 15.07 17.36 12.34
N LEU A 526 14.28 17.20 13.41
CA LEU A 526 12.83 17.00 13.35
C LEU A 526 12.05 18.32 13.29
N CYS A 527 12.71 19.44 12.95
CA CYS A 527 12.08 20.73 12.74
C CYS A 527 12.06 21.10 11.26
N THR A 528 13.17 20.87 10.57
CA THR A 528 13.46 21.35 9.22
C THR A 528 14.10 20.30 8.31
N GLY A 529 14.30 19.08 8.80
CA GLY A 529 14.81 17.97 8.01
C GLY A 529 16.27 18.21 7.62
N LEU A 530 16.57 18.11 6.33
CA LEU A 530 17.87 18.47 5.74
C LEU A 530 18.08 19.99 5.58
N GLY A 531 17.11 20.82 5.95
CA GLY A 531 17.16 22.27 5.77
C GLY A 531 16.62 22.74 4.41
N THR A 532 17.06 23.92 3.98
CA THR A 532 16.54 24.59 2.77
C THR A 532 17.54 24.53 1.61
N PRO A 533 17.08 24.59 0.35
CA PRO A 533 17.96 24.36 -0.80
C PRO A 533 18.92 25.52 -1.05
N ASN A 534 20.20 25.23 -1.30
CA ASN A 534 21.24 26.21 -1.63
C ASN A 534 21.48 26.29 -3.17
N GLY A 535 20.39 26.51 -3.91
CA GLY A 535 20.40 26.84 -5.33
C GLY A 535 21.16 25.89 -6.24
N THR A 536 22.12 26.46 -6.98
CA THR A 536 22.86 25.74 -8.04
C THR A 536 23.61 24.51 -7.51
N ASN A 537 24.12 24.56 -6.28
CA ASN A 537 24.87 23.44 -5.71
C ASN A 537 23.97 22.21 -5.57
N LEU A 538 22.80 22.37 -4.93
CA LEU A 538 21.85 21.27 -4.78
C LEU A 538 21.31 20.78 -6.12
N ILE A 539 20.98 21.70 -7.05
CA ILE A 539 20.49 21.33 -8.38
C ILE A 539 21.53 20.44 -9.08
N ASN A 540 22.79 20.86 -9.08
CA ASN A 540 23.86 20.09 -9.68
C ASN A 540 24.09 18.78 -8.93
N ALA A 541 24.10 18.81 -7.60
CA ALA A 541 24.29 17.63 -6.77
C ALA A 541 23.21 16.60 -7.09
N LEU A 542 21.93 16.94 -6.99
CA LEU A 542 20.82 16.03 -7.33
C LEU A 542 20.95 15.45 -8.74
N VAL A 543 21.28 16.27 -9.74
CA VAL A 543 21.44 15.78 -11.12
C VAL A 543 22.71 14.96 -11.32
N THR A 544 23.78 15.20 -10.57
CA THR A 544 25.10 14.53 -10.74
C THR A 544 25.34 13.37 -9.81
N VAL A 545 24.56 13.23 -8.73
CA VAL A 545 24.60 12.12 -7.80
C VAL A 545 24.37 10.83 -8.59
N ALA A 546 25.48 10.17 -8.96
CA ALA A 546 25.56 8.74 -8.74
C ALA A 546 25.58 8.63 -7.23
N ALA A 547 24.52 8.15 -6.59
CA ALA A 547 24.54 7.96 -5.14
C ALA A 547 25.80 7.17 -4.86
N THR A 548 26.74 7.86 -4.24
CA THR A 548 27.82 7.21 -3.54
C THR A 548 27.08 6.29 -2.59
N HIS A 549 27.37 5.01 -2.75
CA HIS A 549 27.00 3.95 -1.82
C HIS A 549 26.83 4.52 -0.43
N VAL A 550 25.76 4.09 0.25
CA VAL A 550 25.62 4.19 1.70
C VAL A 550 27.00 4.21 2.33
N SER A 551 27.46 5.39 2.73
CA SER A 551 28.81 5.54 3.27
C SER A 551 28.93 4.55 4.41
N ALA A 552 30.00 3.76 4.45
CA ALA A 552 30.25 2.92 5.61
C ALA A 552 30.18 3.80 6.87
N PRO A 553 29.65 3.30 8.01
CA PRO A 553 29.53 4.06 9.24
C PRO A 553 30.81 4.85 9.55
N LEU A 554 30.71 6.08 10.05
CA LEU A 554 31.91 6.85 10.36
C LEU A 554 32.77 6.09 11.40
N PRO A 555 34.10 6.01 11.23
CA PRO A 555 34.98 5.31 12.15
C PRO A 555 34.92 5.91 13.58
N PRO A 556 35.24 5.12 14.63
CA PRO A 556 35.96 3.85 14.55
C PRO A 556 35.07 2.65 14.18
N TYR A 557 35.52 1.88 13.19
CA TYR A 557 34.98 0.54 12.95
C TYR A 557 35.37 -0.35 14.14
N GLY A 558 34.38 -0.72 14.95
CA GLY A 558 34.62 -1.68 16.01
C GLY A 558 35.14 -2.99 15.41
N SER A 559 36.15 -3.60 16.03
CA SER A 559 36.59 -4.97 15.68
C SER A 559 35.55 -6.05 16.06
N SER A 560 34.36 -5.63 16.46
CA SER A 560 33.27 -6.44 16.96
C SER A 560 31.98 -6.03 16.23
N LEU A 561 31.34 -6.98 15.55
CA LEU A 561 30.05 -6.85 14.87
C LEU A 561 28.88 -6.58 15.85
N SER A 562 29.15 -6.47 17.15
CA SER A 562 28.15 -6.19 18.21
C SER A 562 27.42 -4.86 18.06
N ALA A 563 27.87 -3.96 17.17
CA ALA A 563 27.13 -2.74 16.82
C ALA A 563 25.94 -3.01 15.86
N LEU A 564 25.80 -4.23 15.33
CA LEU A 564 24.73 -4.66 14.43
C LEU A 564 23.72 -5.60 15.11
N ASP A 565 23.65 -5.55 16.44
CA ASP A 565 22.73 -6.37 17.24
C ASP A 565 21.28 -6.06 16.83
N GLY A 566 20.55 -7.06 16.33
CA GLY A 566 19.19 -6.93 15.79
C GLY A 566 19.06 -6.86 14.25
N GLY A 567 20.15 -6.87 13.49
CA GLY A 567 20.10 -7.01 12.03
C GLY A 567 19.82 -8.45 11.58
N ASN A 568 19.14 -8.64 10.43
CA ASN A 568 18.93 -9.97 9.85
C ASN A 568 20.29 -10.60 9.47
N PRO A 569 20.76 -11.66 10.15
CA PRO A 569 22.05 -12.27 9.86
C PRO A 569 22.11 -12.89 8.45
N ASN A 570 20.96 -13.19 7.85
CA ASN A 570 20.79 -13.76 6.52
C ASN A 570 20.44 -12.71 5.44
N GLY A 571 20.55 -11.41 5.77
CA GLY A 571 20.35 -10.33 4.81
C GLY A 571 21.47 -10.23 3.76
N ALA A 572 21.29 -9.36 2.77
CA ALA A 572 22.35 -9.03 1.82
C ALA A 572 23.46 -8.22 2.53
N TRP A 573 24.69 -8.74 2.53
CA TRP A 573 25.86 -8.08 3.13
C TRP A 573 26.74 -7.45 2.04
N GLY A 574 27.16 -6.20 2.25
CA GLY A 574 28.15 -5.53 1.42
C GLY A 574 29.53 -5.49 2.08
N LEU A 575 30.58 -5.86 1.35
CA LEU A 575 31.96 -5.62 1.75
C LEU A 575 32.41 -4.27 1.20
N PHE A 576 32.78 -3.34 2.08
CA PHE A 576 33.35 -2.06 1.69
C PHE A 576 34.88 -2.15 1.70
N ILE A 577 35.52 -1.71 0.62
CA ILE A 577 36.97 -1.54 0.54
C ILE A 577 37.21 -0.03 0.45
N GLN A 578 37.88 0.52 1.46
CA GLN A 578 38.31 1.91 1.47
C GLN A 578 39.75 1.98 0.93
N ASP A 579 39.93 2.74 -0.15
CA ASP A 579 41.24 3.20 -0.61
C ASP A 579 41.56 4.50 0.16
N ASP A 580 42.55 4.44 1.05
CA ASP A 580 42.87 5.51 2.00
C ASP A 580 43.99 6.47 1.51
N GLN A 581 44.47 6.29 0.27
CA GLN A 581 45.51 7.12 -0.34
C GLN A 581 45.24 7.41 -1.82
N VAL A 582 45.72 8.55 -2.31
CA VAL A 582 45.62 8.90 -3.73
C VAL A 582 46.63 8.08 -4.54
N LEU A 583 46.15 7.28 -5.49
CA LEU A 583 46.90 6.44 -6.47
C LEU A 583 47.28 5.01 -6.05
N ASP A 584 46.62 4.39 -5.06
CA ASP A 584 46.85 2.96 -4.88
C ASP A 584 46.14 2.14 -5.97
N SER A 585 46.79 1.08 -6.45
CA SER A 585 46.21 0.16 -7.42
C SER A 585 46.44 -1.26 -6.95
N GLY A 586 45.36 -1.93 -6.54
CA GLY A 586 45.36 -3.31 -6.10
C GLY A 586 44.34 -4.14 -6.87
N ASN A 587 44.62 -5.43 -7.05
CA ASN A 587 43.63 -6.42 -7.47
C ASN A 587 43.54 -7.46 -6.36
N VAL A 588 42.32 -7.87 -5.98
CA VAL A 588 42.11 -8.96 -5.02
C VAL A 588 42.48 -10.28 -5.72
N ALA A 589 43.76 -10.61 -5.71
CA ALA A 589 44.22 -11.90 -6.18
C ALA A 589 43.72 -13.00 -5.23
N ASN A 590 42.92 -13.92 -5.78
CA ASN A 590 42.33 -15.09 -5.10
C ASN A 590 41.05 -14.85 -4.27
N GLY A 591 40.37 -13.71 -4.46
CA GLY A 591 39.09 -13.42 -3.79
C GLY A 591 39.24 -13.12 -2.30
N TRP A 592 38.11 -13.02 -1.60
CA TRP A 592 38.03 -12.86 -0.14
C TRP A 592 37.18 -13.97 0.47
N ILE A 593 37.45 -14.30 1.74
CA ILE A 593 36.67 -15.27 2.51
C ILE A 593 36.13 -14.56 3.74
N LEU A 594 34.80 -14.47 3.85
CA LEU A 594 34.11 -14.05 5.07
C LEU A 594 33.89 -15.28 5.95
N ASN A 595 34.53 -15.32 7.12
CA ASN A 595 34.28 -16.33 8.13
C ASN A 595 33.22 -15.81 9.11
N LEU A 596 31.97 -16.25 8.94
CA LEU A 596 30.91 -16.03 9.91
C LEU A 596 30.98 -17.11 10.99
N ALA A 597 30.94 -16.69 12.25
CA ALA A 597 30.79 -17.59 13.40
C ALA A 597 29.47 -17.28 14.09
N THR A 598 28.69 -18.30 14.41
CA THR A 598 27.46 -18.16 15.18
C THR A 598 27.81 -17.67 16.59
N ALA A 599 27.30 -16.49 16.97
CA ALA A 599 27.36 -16.04 18.37
C ALA A 599 26.32 -16.80 19.19
N THR A 600 26.60 -17.07 20.47
CA THR A 600 25.56 -17.41 21.44
C THR A 600 24.75 -16.14 21.70
N PRO A 601 23.46 -16.10 21.34
CA PRO A 601 22.65 -14.89 21.47
C PRO A 601 22.47 -14.52 22.93
N VAL A 602 22.51 -13.20 23.16
CA VAL A 602 22.38 -12.60 24.49
C VAL A 602 20.89 -12.42 24.78
N GLY A 603 20.15 -13.51 24.96
CA GLY A 603 18.72 -13.48 25.30
C GLY A 603 18.01 -14.83 25.15
N PHE A 604 16.92 -15.01 25.91
CA PHE A 604 16.00 -16.16 25.78
C PHE A 604 15.17 -16.01 24.49
N ALA A 605 15.70 -16.45 23.36
CA ALA A 605 15.00 -16.49 22.07
C ALA A 605 15.06 -17.92 21.47
N ALA A 606 14.04 -18.32 20.71
CA ALA A 606 13.98 -19.63 20.05
C ALA A 606 13.24 -19.48 18.72
N ASP A 607 13.85 -19.95 17.65
CA ASP A 607 13.35 -19.92 16.26
C ASP A 607 12.51 -21.18 15.98
N ASN A 608 11.20 -21.03 15.85
CA ASN A 608 10.22 -22.08 15.64
C ASN A 608 9.77 -22.12 14.17
N ALA A 609 10.52 -22.80 13.32
CA ALA A 609 10.13 -22.94 11.93
C ALA A 609 9.02 -23.99 11.74
N LEU A 610 7.96 -23.63 11.00
CA LEU A 610 6.99 -24.57 10.46
C LEU A 610 7.39 -25.12 9.10
N SER A 611 7.05 -26.38 8.88
CA SER A 611 7.13 -27.04 7.58
C SER A 611 5.83 -27.79 7.33
N MET A 612 5.37 -27.77 6.08
CA MET A 612 4.19 -28.53 5.69
C MET A 612 4.42 -29.22 4.37
N SER A 613 4.07 -30.50 4.29
CA SER A 613 4.07 -31.26 3.05
C SER A 613 2.81 -32.12 2.94
N VAL A 614 2.52 -32.57 1.73
CA VAL A 614 1.34 -33.38 1.43
C VAL A 614 1.77 -34.69 0.77
N SER A 615 1.10 -35.80 1.09
CA SER A 615 1.52 -37.13 0.64
C SER A 615 1.45 -37.33 -0.88
N THR A 616 0.67 -36.51 -1.58
CA THR A 616 0.50 -36.55 -3.04
C THR A 616 0.13 -35.16 -3.55
N ASN A 617 0.46 -34.86 -4.81
CA ASN A 617 0.08 -33.58 -5.43
C ASN A 617 -1.34 -33.59 -6.02
N SER A 618 -1.97 -34.76 -6.17
CA SER A 618 -3.34 -34.85 -6.69
C SER A 618 -4.11 -36.06 -6.17
N ILE A 619 -5.38 -35.87 -5.85
CA ILE A 619 -6.33 -36.93 -5.51
C ILE A 619 -7.64 -36.77 -6.29
N ILE A 620 -8.45 -37.82 -6.34
CA ILE A 620 -9.82 -37.72 -6.86
C ILE A 620 -10.77 -37.33 -5.72
N LEU A 621 -11.83 -36.58 -6.02
CA LEU A 621 -12.87 -36.24 -5.06
C LEU A 621 -13.37 -37.48 -4.31
N GLY A 622 -13.41 -37.39 -2.96
CA GLY A 622 -13.72 -38.51 -2.08
C GLY A 622 -12.49 -39.33 -1.63
N GLY A 623 -11.31 -39.10 -2.21
CA GLY A 623 -10.05 -39.63 -1.70
C GLY A 623 -9.56 -38.90 -0.43
N ALA A 624 -8.73 -39.57 0.36
CA ALA A 624 -8.05 -38.98 1.51
C ALA A 624 -6.58 -38.66 1.17
N VAL A 625 -6.04 -37.63 1.81
CA VAL A 625 -4.64 -37.22 1.69
C VAL A 625 -4.04 -37.01 3.08
N ASN A 626 -2.74 -37.23 3.23
CA ASN A 626 -2.05 -36.92 4.48
C ASN A 626 -1.33 -35.57 4.35
N TYR A 627 -1.60 -34.65 5.27
CA TYR A 627 -0.76 -33.48 5.52
C TYR A 627 0.21 -33.79 6.66
N PHE A 628 1.47 -33.45 6.46
CA PHE A 628 2.54 -33.58 7.43
C PHE A 628 2.94 -32.18 7.88
N VAL A 629 2.61 -31.83 9.12
CA VAL A 629 2.86 -30.54 9.74
C VAL A 629 3.99 -30.70 10.74
N GLY A 630 5.18 -30.23 10.39
CA GLY A 630 6.37 -30.31 11.24
C GLY A 630 6.69 -28.96 11.86
N VAL A 631 7.01 -28.93 13.14
CA VAL A 631 7.55 -27.76 13.84
C VAL A 631 8.94 -28.09 14.35
N THR A 632 9.91 -27.21 14.14
CA THR A 632 11.30 -27.39 14.61
C THR A 632 11.77 -26.14 15.33
N ASN A 633 12.35 -26.31 16.52
CA ASN A 633 13.07 -25.24 17.19
C ASN A 633 14.54 -25.25 16.72
N TRP A 634 14.98 -24.29 15.91
CA TRP A 634 16.37 -24.15 15.45
C TRP A 634 17.32 -23.58 16.51
N GLY A 635 16.81 -23.29 17.71
CA GLY A 635 17.54 -22.62 18.77
C GLY A 635 17.44 -21.12 18.64
N PRO A 636 18.25 -20.35 19.38
CA PRO A 636 19.36 -20.74 20.24
C PRO A 636 18.94 -21.31 21.61
N SER A 637 17.73 -21.03 22.08
CA SER A 637 17.20 -21.50 23.37
C SER A 637 16.13 -22.55 23.17
N SER A 638 15.72 -23.23 24.23
CA SER A 638 14.53 -24.08 24.20
C SER A 638 13.27 -23.23 24.01
N ALA A 639 12.42 -23.59 23.05
CA ALA A 639 11.10 -23.00 22.90
C ALA A 639 10.16 -23.58 23.97
N THR A 640 9.46 -22.70 24.69
CA THR A 640 8.50 -23.09 25.72
C THR A 640 7.07 -22.82 25.28
N ASN A 641 6.17 -23.74 25.63
CA ASN A 641 4.74 -23.63 25.40
C ASN A 641 4.38 -23.39 23.92
N VAL A 642 4.87 -24.25 23.04
CA VAL A 642 4.69 -24.17 21.59
C VAL A 642 3.29 -24.67 21.20
N PHE A 643 2.56 -23.84 20.46
CA PHE A 643 1.25 -24.15 19.88
C PHE A 643 1.29 -24.00 18.36
N VAL A 644 0.66 -24.93 17.66
CA VAL A 644 0.42 -24.83 16.21
C VAL A 644 -1.08 -24.73 15.98
N TYR A 645 -1.51 -23.71 15.23
CA TYR A 645 -2.89 -23.49 14.82
C TYR A 645 -3.05 -23.86 13.36
N ASP A 646 -3.78 -24.93 13.06
CA ASP A 646 -3.93 -25.49 11.72
C ASP A 646 -5.37 -25.34 11.21
N SER A 647 -5.51 -24.73 10.04
CA SER A 647 -6.76 -24.55 9.31
C SER A 647 -6.84 -25.55 8.17
N LEU A 648 -7.75 -26.53 8.33
CA LEU A 648 -8.04 -27.53 7.30
C LEU A 648 -8.59 -26.88 6.03
N PRO A 649 -8.41 -27.51 4.85
CA PRO A 649 -9.02 -27.04 3.61
C PRO A 649 -10.55 -26.89 3.74
N SER A 650 -11.13 -25.91 3.04
CA SER A 650 -12.57 -25.67 3.08
C SER A 650 -13.37 -26.92 2.69
N GLN A 651 -14.43 -27.21 3.45
CA GLN A 651 -15.27 -28.41 3.35
C GLN A 651 -14.53 -29.75 3.54
N ALA A 652 -13.30 -29.74 4.05
CA ALA A 652 -12.59 -30.97 4.33
C ALA A 652 -13.06 -31.61 5.64
N THR A 653 -13.05 -32.95 5.66
CA THR A 653 -13.32 -33.75 6.85
C THR A 653 -12.00 -34.32 7.38
N LEU A 654 -11.69 -34.09 8.65
CA LEU A 654 -10.59 -34.77 9.33
C LEU A 654 -11.00 -36.22 9.60
N LEU A 655 -10.30 -37.18 8.99
CA LEU A 655 -10.56 -38.60 9.19
C LEU A 655 -9.78 -39.16 10.39
N SER A 656 -8.51 -38.76 10.52
CA SER A 656 -7.66 -39.16 11.65
C SER A 656 -6.47 -38.21 11.80
N SER A 657 -5.88 -38.21 12.99
CA SER A 657 -4.68 -37.45 13.32
C SER A 657 -3.70 -38.31 14.12
N ASN A 658 -2.41 -38.19 13.84
CA ASN A 658 -1.35 -38.82 14.62
C ASN A 658 -0.26 -37.79 14.92
N LEU A 659 0.19 -37.73 16.18
CA LEU A 659 1.16 -36.74 16.65
C LEU A 659 2.35 -37.44 17.31
N SER A 660 3.56 -36.93 17.08
CA SER A 660 4.77 -37.43 17.72
C SER A 660 4.95 -36.91 19.15
N GLN A 661 4.34 -35.76 19.47
CA GLN A 661 4.47 -35.08 20.75
C GLN A 661 3.23 -34.20 21.03
N GLY A 662 2.85 -34.09 22.29
CA GLY A 662 1.84 -33.13 22.75
C GLY A 662 0.40 -33.67 22.70
N SER A 663 -0.56 -32.76 22.52
CA SER A 663 -1.98 -33.06 22.43
C SER A 663 -2.67 -32.19 21.38
N LEU A 664 -3.71 -32.71 20.73
CA LEU A 664 -4.47 -32.01 19.70
C LEU A 664 -5.91 -31.79 20.16
N GLU A 665 -6.38 -30.55 20.10
CA GLU A 665 -7.79 -30.19 20.26
C GLU A 665 -8.44 -30.00 18.87
N THR A 666 -9.54 -30.72 18.63
CA THR A 666 -10.24 -30.71 17.34
C THR A 666 -11.45 -29.77 17.37
N GLY A 667 -11.48 -28.78 16.46
CA GLY A 667 -12.54 -27.79 16.29
C GLY A 667 -12.57 -27.21 14.86
N LEU A 668 -13.16 -26.02 14.67
CA LEU A 668 -13.11 -25.28 13.39
C LEU A 668 -11.67 -24.87 13.00
N LEU A 669 -10.83 -24.67 14.02
CA LEU A 669 -9.39 -24.51 13.94
C LEU A 669 -8.77 -25.64 14.79
N LEU A 670 -7.79 -26.37 14.25
CA LEU A 670 -7.07 -27.39 14.98
C LEU A 670 -6.00 -26.72 15.85
N THR A 671 -6.00 -27.00 17.16
CA THR A 671 -4.97 -26.46 18.07
C THR A 671 -4.10 -27.60 18.55
N TRP A 672 -2.87 -27.66 18.06
CA TRP A 672 -1.87 -28.63 18.48
C TRP A 672 -0.97 -28.01 19.55
N ASN A 673 -1.15 -28.45 20.80
CA ASN A 673 -0.24 -28.11 21.89
C ASN A 673 0.96 -29.06 21.86
N VAL A 674 2.10 -28.59 21.38
CA VAL A 674 3.33 -29.35 21.21
C VAL A 674 4.09 -29.46 22.55
N GLY A 675 3.94 -28.47 23.42
CA GLY A 675 4.69 -28.35 24.68
C GLY A 675 6.04 -27.66 24.49
N ASN A 676 7.08 -28.12 25.20
CA ASN A 676 8.42 -27.52 25.07
C ASN A 676 9.25 -28.26 24.02
N LEU A 677 10.05 -27.52 23.24
CA LEU A 677 11.00 -28.07 22.27
C LEU A 677 12.43 -27.66 22.65
N ALA A 678 13.31 -28.65 22.82
CA ALA A 678 14.74 -28.37 22.98
C ALA A 678 15.34 -27.84 21.66
N VAL A 679 16.51 -27.22 21.75
CA VAL A 679 17.25 -26.72 20.58
C VAL A 679 17.49 -27.86 19.59
N ASN A 680 17.29 -27.58 18.30
CA ASN A 680 17.38 -28.53 17.18
C ASN A 680 16.45 -29.74 17.31
N SER A 681 15.35 -29.59 18.05
CA SER A 681 14.33 -30.63 18.22
C SER A 681 13.03 -30.21 17.55
N GLY A 682 12.29 -31.17 17.02
CA GLY A 682 11.01 -30.91 16.37
C GLY A 682 9.98 -31.98 16.67
N ALA A 683 8.73 -31.68 16.31
CA ALA A 683 7.61 -32.58 16.41
C ALA A 683 6.85 -32.63 15.09
N LEU A 684 6.09 -33.71 14.87
CA LEU A 684 5.30 -33.94 13.66
C LEU A 684 3.85 -34.25 14.00
N LEU A 685 2.94 -33.56 13.31
CA LEU A 685 1.51 -33.85 13.25
C LEU A 685 1.17 -34.35 11.84
N THR A 686 0.60 -35.55 11.76
CA THR A 686 0.07 -36.13 10.52
C THR A 686 -1.46 -36.07 10.54
N LEU A 687 -2.06 -35.34 9.60
CA LEU A 687 -3.50 -35.20 9.44
C LEU A 687 -3.96 -35.98 8.20
N THR A 688 -4.82 -36.98 8.39
CA THR A 688 -5.50 -37.65 7.27
C THR A 688 -6.80 -36.92 7.00
N VAL A 689 -6.87 -36.24 5.85
CA VAL A 689 -7.94 -35.30 5.51
C VAL A 689 -8.61 -35.74 4.22
N GLN A 690 -9.93 -35.68 4.18
CA GLN A 690 -10.73 -35.90 2.97
C GLN A 690 -11.32 -34.57 2.51
N PRO A 691 -10.79 -33.95 1.44
CA PRO A 691 -11.35 -32.72 0.90
C PRO A 691 -12.78 -32.91 0.35
N GLY A 692 -13.66 -31.94 0.62
CA GLY A 692 -15.07 -32.01 0.20
C GLY A 692 -15.39 -31.41 -1.17
N GLN A 693 -14.43 -30.80 -1.86
CA GLN A 693 -14.65 -30.09 -3.12
C GLN A 693 -13.50 -30.25 -4.12
N ILE A 694 -13.82 -30.04 -5.40
CA ILE A 694 -12.86 -30.05 -6.52
C ILE A 694 -12.03 -28.77 -6.48
N GLY A 695 -10.76 -28.84 -6.88
CA GLY A 695 -9.83 -27.71 -6.91
C GLY A 695 -8.66 -27.89 -5.94
N ALA A 696 -7.93 -26.81 -5.67
CA ALA A 696 -6.85 -26.85 -4.69
C ALA A 696 -7.43 -26.96 -3.27
N ALA A 697 -7.11 -28.05 -2.58
CA ALA A 697 -7.34 -28.18 -1.16
C ALA A 697 -6.03 -27.78 -0.45
N THR A 698 -6.00 -26.58 0.14
CA THR A 698 -4.83 -26.05 0.85
C THR A 698 -5.04 -26.17 2.35
N ASN A 699 -4.08 -26.78 3.03
CA ASN A 699 -3.96 -26.78 4.48
C ASN A 699 -2.94 -25.72 4.88
N SER A 700 -3.21 -24.96 5.93
CA SER A 700 -2.36 -23.85 6.39
C SER A 700 -2.22 -23.88 7.90
N ALA A 701 -1.01 -23.67 8.42
CA ALA A 701 -0.76 -23.63 9.86
C ALA A 701 0.16 -22.46 10.24
N THR A 702 -0.03 -21.94 11.45
CA THR A 702 0.89 -21.00 12.10
C THR A 702 1.36 -21.55 13.45
N VAL A 703 2.56 -21.17 13.89
CA VAL A 703 3.12 -21.54 15.20
C VAL A 703 3.29 -20.33 16.10
N THR A 704 3.11 -20.52 17.40
CA THR A 704 3.45 -19.54 18.42
C THR A 704 4.12 -20.23 19.60
N ALA A 705 4.93 -19.47 20.35
CA ALA A 705 5.58 -19.93 21.58
C ALA A 705 5.65 -18.80 22.61
N PHE A 706 5.95 -19.12 23.87
CA PHE A 706 6.20 -18.11 24.90
C PHE A 706 7.63 -17.56 24.84
N THR A 707 8.55 -18.32 24.25
CA THR A 707 9.90 -17.83 23.98
C THR A 707 9.86 -16.99 22.72
N PRO A 708 10.31 -15.71 22.74
CA PRO A 708 10.30 -14.84 21.58
C PRO A 708 11.00 -15.46 20.37
N ASP A 709 10.33 -15.37 19.23
CA ASP A 709 10.84 -15.82 17.95
C ASP A 709 11.52 -14.65 17.21
N PRO A 710 12.83 -14.73 16.92
CA PRO A 710 13.53 -13.69 16.17
C PRO A 710 13.27 -13.74 14.66
N ASN A 711 12.63 -14.80 14.15
CA ASN A 711 12.38 -15.02 12.73
C ASN A 711 10.90 -15.30 12.43
N PRO A 712 10.00 -14.32 12.52
CA PRO A 712 8.57 -14.58 12.30
C PRO A 712 8.20 -14.96 10.85
N ALA A 713 9.16 -14.98 9.92
CA ALA A 713 8.92 -15.27 8.51
C ALA A 713 8.68 -16.76 8.21
N ASP A 714 9.14 -17.67 9.08
CA ASP A 714 8.92 -19.13 8.96
C ASP A 714 7.96 -19.70 10.02
N ASP A 715 7.26 -18.82 10.74
CA ASP A 715 6.17 -19.17 11.68
C ASP A 715 4.88 -19.66 10.99
N ALA A 716 4.86 -19.76 9.66
CA ALA A 716 3.70 -20.19 8.89
C ALA A 716 4.08 -21.11 7.73
N ALA A 717 3.29 -22.16 7.52
CA ALA A 717 3.46 -23.07 6.39
C ALA A 717 2.12 -23.47 5.78
N SER A 718 2.11 -23.78 4.48
CA SER A 718 0.93 -24.28 3.78
C SER A 718 1.32 -25.33 2.74
N ALA A 719 0.43 -26.30 2.52
CA ALA A 719 0.58 -27.29 1.45
C ALA A 719 -0.76 -27.54 0.77
N SER A 720 -0.74 -27.77 -0.54
CA SER A 720 -1.95 -27.97 -1.35
C SER A 720 -1.91 -29.28 -2.12
N VAL A 721 -3.07 -29.95 -2.18
CA VAL A 721 -3.33 -31.05 -3.13
C VAL A 721 -4.38 -30.62 -4.13
N ILE A 722 -4.25 -31.02 -5.40
CA ILE A 722 -5.30 -30.83 -6.40
C ILE A 722 -6.33 -31.95 -6.28
N VAL A 723 -7.58 -31.61 -5.98
CA VAL A 723 -8.71 -32.52 -6.00
C VAL A 723 -9.34 -32.46 -7.38
N ALA A 724 -9.22 -33.54 -8.15
CA ALA A 724 -9.76 -33.64 -9.49
C ALA A 724 -11.06 -34.47 -9.53
N ILE A 725 -11.82 -34.31 -10.60
CA ILE A 725 -12.83 -35.32 -10.97
C ILE A 725 -12.11 -36.52 -11.58
N GLY A 726 -12.58 -37.74 -11.29
CA GLY A 726 -12.10 -38.92 -11.99
C GLY A 726 -12.35 -38.77 -13.49
N ALA A 727 -11.40 -39.19 -14.32
CA ALA A 727 -11.60 -39.21 -15.77
C ALA A 727 -12.81 -40.11 -16.10
N PRO A 728 -13.65 -39.74 -17.09
CA PRO A 728 -14.76 -40.59 -17.50
C PRO A 728 -14.21 -41.94 -18.00
N PRO A 729 -14.86 -43.06 -17.64
CA PRO A 729 -14.39 -44.37 -18.00
C PRO A 729 -14.44 -44.53 -19.51
N GLN A 730 -13.47 -45.26 -20.06
CA GLN A 730 -13.36 -45.46 -21.50
C GLN A 730 -13.69 -46.92 -21.82
N ILE A 731 -14.73 -47.14 -22.64
CA ILE A 731 -14.88 -48.41 -23.34
C ILE A 731 -13.82 -48.42 -24.44
N ALA A 732 -12.83 -49.31 -24.33
CA ALA A 732 -11.77 -49.41 -25.32
C ALA A 732 -12.37 -49.85 -26.67
N THR A 733 -12.47 -48.93 -27.63
CA THR A 733 -13.14 -49.14 -28.92
C THR A 733 -12.55 -50.32 -29.73
N ASN A 734 -11.27 -50.63 -29.51
CA ASN A 734 -10.58 -51.76 -30.16
C ASN A 734 -10.75 -53.11 -29.43
N SER A 735 -11.52 -53.17 -28.34
CA SER A 735 -11.68 -54.37 -27.50
C SER A 735 -12.98 -55.13 -27.73
N VAL A 736 -13.84 -54.67 -28.65
CA VAL A 736 -15.10 -55.35 -28.93
C VAL A 736 -14.83 -56.65 -29.69
N VAL A 737 -14.93 -57.78 -29.00
CA VAL A 737 -14.77 -59.12 -29.59
C VAL A 737 -16.12 -59.82 -29.59
N VAL A 738 -16.57 -60.27 -30.76
CA VAL A 738 -17.78 -61.09 -30.92
C VAL A 738 -17.35 -62.50 -31.34
N SER A 739 -17.60 -63.50 -30.50
CA SER A 739 -17.35 -64.91 -30.84
C SER A 739 -18.31 -65.84 -30.09
N ASN A 740 -18.71 -66.95 -30.71
CA ASN A 740 -19.55 -67.99 -30.10
C ASN A 740 -20.80 -67.47 -29.37
N GLY A 741 -21.51 -66.49 -29.94
CA GLY A 741 -22.73 -65.93 -29.37
C GLY A 741 -22.51 -65.08 -28.11
N LYS A 742 -21.31 -64.54 -27.91
CA LYS A 742 -21.00 -63.57 -26.84
C LYS A 742 -20.34 -62.34 -27.43
N PHE A 743 -20.55 -61.19 -26.79
CA PHE A 743 -19.70 -60.02 -27.02
C PHE A 743 -18.99 -59.62 -25.73
N GLN A 744 -17.77 -59.12 -25.89
CA GLN A 744 -16.92 -58.65 -24.80
C GLN A 744 -16.37 -57.27 -25.13
N PHE A 745 -16.24 -56.41 -24.13
CA PHE A 745 -15.47 -55.17 -24.25
C PHE A 745 -14.73 -54.88 -22.94
N ASN A 746 -13.61 -54.19 -23.05
CA ASN A 746 -12.81 -53.76 -21.92
C ASN A 746 -13.22 -52.34 -21.53
N VAL A 747 -13.48 -52.18 -20.24
CA VAL A 747 -13.61 -50.90 -19.57
C VAL A 747 -12.26 -50.55 -18.98
N ILE A 748 -11.72 -49.42 -19.41
CA ILE A 748 -10.50 -48.84 -18.87
C ILE A 748 -10.92 -47.70 -17.95
N ASN A 749 -10.63 -47.87 -16.66
CA ASN A 749 -10.78 -46.81 -15.67
C ASN A 749 -9.71 -46.91 -14.57
N GLN A 750 -9.50 -45.82 -13.86
CA GLN A 750 -8.57 -45.72 -12.74
C GLN A 750 -8.96 -46.72 -11.62
N PRO A 751 -7.99 -47.36 -10.95
CA PRO A 751 -8.27 -48.23 -9.80
C PRO A 751 -9.07 -47.49 -8.71
N GLY A 752 -10.03 -48.19 -8.09
CA GLY A 752 -10.82 -47.66 -6.97
C GLY A 752 -12.12 -46.92 -7.36
N LEU A 753 -12.33 -46.62 -8.64
CA LEU A 753 -13.61 -46.05 -9.12
C LEU A 753 -14.63 -47.14 -9.44
N THR A 754 -15.85 -46.97 -8.94
CA THR A 754 -17.00 -47.83 -9.28
C THR A 754 -17.55 -47.45 -10.65
N ASN A 755 -17.55 -48.41 -11.55
CA ASN A 755 -18.12 -48.31 -12.90
C ASN A 755 -19.43 -49.09 -12.96
N VAL A 756 -20.40 -48.52 -13.65
CA VAL A 756 -21.71 -49.14 -13.87
C VAL A 756 -21.98 -49.21 -15.36
N ILE A 757 -22.01 -50.44 -15.89
CA ILE A 757 -22.49 -50.69 -17.25
C ILE A 757 -24.00 -50.63 -17.22
N GLU A 758 -24.54 -49.76 -18.06
CA GLU A 758 -25.97 -49.65 -18.28
C GLU A 758 -26.34 -50.15 -19.67
N ALA A 759 -27.49 -50.81 -19.78
CA ALA A 759 -28.06 -51.25 -21.04
C ALA A 759 -29.40 -50.54 -21.31
N ALA A 760 -29.66 -50.23 -22.58
CA ALA A 760 -30.94 -49.72 -23.05
C ALA A 760 -31.35 -50.41 -24.36
N THR A 761 -32.66 -50.58 -24.58
CA THR A 761 -33.20 -51.09 -25.85
C THR A 761 -33.50 -49.99 -26.87
N ASN A 762 -33.38 -48.72 -26.48
CA ASN A 762 -33.53 -47.57 -27.35
C ASN A 762 -32.59 -46.45 -26.88
N LEU A 763 -31.65 -46.06 -27.74
CA LEU A 763 -30.63 -45.04 -27.46
C LEU A 763 -31.21 -43.65 -27.13
N SER A 764 -32.39 -43.33 -27.67
CA SER A 764 -32.99 -41.99 -27.62
C SER A 764 -34.09 -41.81 -26.56
N THR A 765 -34.84 -42.87 -26.24
CA THR A 765 -36.02 -42.79 -25.37
C THR A 765 -36.12 -43.91 -24.33
N GLY A 766 -35.18 -44.85 -24.29
CA GLY A 766 -35.21 -45.98 -23.36
C GLY A 766 -34.59 -45.63 -21.99
N PRO A 767 -35.11 -46.19 -20.88
CA PRO A 767 -34.42 -46.10 -19.60
C PRO A 767 -33.10 -46.88 -19.68
N TRP A 768 -32.00 -46.24 -19.31
CA TRP A 768 -30.72 -46.90 -19.12
C TRP A 768 -30.75 -47.63 -17.77
N LEU A 769 -30.64 -48.96 -17.82
CA LEU A 769 -30.71 -49.80 -16.63
C LEU A 769 -29.33 -50.37 -16.30
N PRO A 770 -28.88 -50.32 -15.04
CA PRO A 770 -27.61 -50.93 -14.63
C PRO A 770 -27.68 -52.45 -14.82
N VAL A 771 -26.73 -53.01 -15.55
CA VAL A 771 -26.61 -54.46 -15.83
C VAL A 771 -25.35 -55.07 -15.24
N TYR A 772 -24.35 -54.27 -14.90
CA TYR A 772 -23.12 -54.75 -14.29
C TYR A 772 -22.40 -53.62 -13.55
N THR A 773 -21.80 -53.93 -12.40
CA THR A 773 -21.03 -52.98 -11.60
C THR A 773 -19.71 -53.62 -11.22
N ASN A 774 -18.61 -52.89 -11.40
CA ASN A 774 -17.28 -53.35 -11.00
C ASN A 774 -16.36 -52.16 -10.68
N VAL A 775 -15.29 -52.41 -9.93
CA VAL A 775 -14.33 -51.40 -9.50
C VAL A 775 -13.06 -51.50 -10.34
N GLY A 776 -12.55 -50.36 -10.81
CA GLY A 776 -11.35 -50.29 -11.66
C GLY A 776 -11.59 -50.79 -13.08
N SER A 777 -10.52 -51.22 -13.77
CA SER A 777 -10.60 -51.74 -15.14
C SER A 777 -11.06 -53.21 -15.17
N PHE A 778 -11.96 -53.56 -16.09
CA PHE A 778 -12.51 -54.92 -16.21
C PHE A 778 -12.96 -55.26 -17.64
N THR A 779 -13.12 -56.55 -17.91
CA THR A 779 -13.74 -57.04 -19.14
C THR A 779 -15.20 -57.39 -18.87
N TYR A 780 -16.11 -56.67 -19.51
CA TYR A 780 -17.53 -57.03 -19.50
C TYR A 780 -17.80 -58.10 -20.55
N THR A 781 -18.59 -59.12 -20.19
CA THR A 781 -19.01 -60.19 -21.11
C THR A 781 -20.53 -60.33 -21.05
N ASN A 782 -21.17 -60.33 -22.20
CA ASN A 782 -22.61 -60.58 -22.30
C ASN A 782 -22.91 -61.65 -23.38
N ILE A 783 -24.01 -62.38 -23.19
CA ILE A 783 -24.47 -63.43 -24.08
C ILE A 783 -25.46 -62.83 -25.08
N ILE A 784 -25.20 -63.01 -26.37
CA ILE A 784 -26.10 -62.64 -27.45
C ILE A 784 -27.12 -63.77 -27.62
N SER A 785 -28.31 -63.56 -27.07
CA SER A 785 -29.45 -64.48 -27.29
C SER A 785 -29.94 -64.35 -28.74
N PRO A 786 -30.12 -65.47 -29.48
CA PRO A 786 -30.69 -65.42 -30.82
C PRO A 786 -32.09 -64.75 -30.81
N GLY A 787 -32.25 -63.66 -31.56
CA GLY A 787 -33.51 -62.91 -31.68
C GLY A 787 -33.73 -61.79 -30.65
N ALA A 788 -32.73 -61.44 -29.83
CA ALA A 788 -32.82 -60.28 -28.96
C ALA A 788 -32.83 -58.96 -29.76
N PRO A 789 -33.59 -57.93 -29.32
CA PRO A 789 -33.52 -56.59 -29.91
C PRO A 789 -32.13 -55.96 -29.70
N ASP A 790 -31.75 -55.02 -30.55
CA ASP A 790 -30.49 -54.26 -30.42
C ASP A 790 -30.41 -53.63 -29.02
N GLN A 791 -29.29 -53.86 -28.33
CA GLN A 791 -29.00 -53.31 -27.01
C GLN A 791 -27.85 -52.32 -27.10
N PHE A 792 -28.04 -51.15 -26.51
CA PHE A 792 -27.02 -50.10 -26.38
C PHE A 792 -26.40 -50.20 -25.00
N PHE A 793 -25.07 -50.06 -24.93
CA PHE A 793 -24.31 -50.10 -23.68
C PHE A 793 -23.58 -48.77 -23.49
N ARG A 794 -23.55 -48.27 -22.25
CA ARG A 794 -22.71 -47.15 -21.84
C ARG A 794 -22.12 -47.43 -20.46
N ASP A 795 -21.09 -46.68 -20.12
CA ASP A 795 -20.47 -46.73 -18.80
C ASP A 795 -20.57 -45.37 -18.11
N ARG A 796 -20.67 -45.37 -16.78
CA ARG A 796 -20.69 -44.18 -15.92
C ARG A 796 -19.88 -44.40 -14.65
N VAL A 797 -19.26 -43.33 -14.14
CA VAL A 797 -18.59 -43.32 -12.82
C VAL A 797 -19.58 -42.85 -11.75
N GLY A 798 -19.73 -43.63 -10.69
CA GLY A 798 -20.57 -43.32 -9.53
C GLY A 798 -21.80 -44.23 -9.35
N PRO A 799 -22.46 -44.17 -8.17
CA PRO A 799 -23.71 -44.90 -7.91
C PRO A 799 -24.83 -44.44 -8.83
#